data_AF-A0A226DEG7-F1
#
_entry.id   AF-A0A226DEG7-F1
#
_cell.length_a   1.000
_cell.length_b   1.000
_cell.length_c   1.000
_cell.angle_alpha   90.00
_cell.angle_beta   90.00
_cell.angle_gamma   90.00
#
_symmetry.space_group_name_H-M   'P 1'
#
loop_
_entity.id
_entity.type
_entity.pdbx_description
1 polymer ?
#
loop_
_entity_poly.entity_id
_entity_poly.type
_entity_poly.pdbx_seq_one_letter_code
_entity_poly.pdbx_strand_id
1 'polypeptide(L)'
;MEISTMLNSVTNCEAQIIYESPMLQDTFPLNPFLPYTIILMTPYANVNLALFPFHSKLPFAIDILQARFAACKISLMIPPLYQSMVGQRPQVDLSQWMYAPLRRSLFMFTTIHKKIGRTAMSLGQKNHFMILIRSDDIEDGFVSWMLFRCERYFQGGKIENFAIVTIARGGTRHICVLMQGSYPNLRNMKCQSVTVAGISEHLLARLSTPPRFWRGLRNSYFAAGAIFNYMINLVVKKANASTDISKVSQVEEPYIPSIYLDRAFAESIVTDIMQIQFLSCYSVKYFSFMFYLLPFKPDLWAGIGTALIVQVIVIKIYQMTVDTLKNVSISPWIIFFATLFEEQCIPSILGKTLFFRLVFGTWLISVMLLTSCYNSLLTTELNAPLPGKGPEAFEDLVCENSELLNSAVNYNYSELSAILKYEKYHSYWRTTYDWFFEIDNPHSSTDCYAMLSQLEANYVGPTRNIFQLLQQTYYNDEIRVFTIFENPSSRDILPILLANPKHRLSPKGVNKSLTYFTHRELVELETVDCTQKTVFVARSDLLNIEFEFLSKSYPRKLFKKSVNSLSTVMIGWFFDVMEASQISKNFRLLSESGIYGWMTQEMLVSLNLNRTAALNIEQENGAVPMRMGGNIDTLFILFGTTLGCAVLCGGVECRRYFYDLVVRTSFLIRGKVRQLLGRRKKTKAQRLVGR
;
A
#
# COMPACT_ATOMS: atom_id res chain seq x y z
N MET A 1 64.99 -5.31 4.55
CA MET A 1 65.66 -4.66 3.40
C MET A 1 64.85 -4.78 2.10
N GLU A 2 64.01 -5.80 1.91
CA GLU A 2 63.29 -5.98 0.63
C GLU A 2 62.07 -5.08 0.43
N ILE A 3 61.33 -4.72 1.49
CA ILE A 3 60.09 -3.91 1.36
C ILE A 3 60.37 -2.48 0.91
N SER A 4 61.46 -1.86 1.37
CA SER A 4 61.85 -0.53 0.90
C SER A 4 62.12 -0.54 -0.60
N THR A 5 62.84 -1.54 -1.11
CA THR A 5 63.06 -1.69 -2.56
C THR A 5 61.78 -1.93 -3.34
N MET A 6 60.76 -2.55 -2.73
CA MET A 6 59.44 -2.71 -3.34
C MET A 6 58.67 -1.40 -3.43
N LEU A 7 58.85 -0.47 -2.49
CA LEU A 7 58.13 0.81 -2.45
C LEU A 7 58.90 1.98 -3.08
N ASN A 8 60.16 1.79 -3.49
CA ASN A 8 61.00 2.85 -4.04
C ASN A 8 60.42 3.56 -5.28
N SER A 9 59.54 2.89 -6.05
CA SER A 9 58.89 3.47 -7.23
C SER A 9 57.49 4.05 -6.94
N VAL A 10 57.06 4.04 -5.68
CA VAL A 10 55.82 4.67 -5.22
C VAL A 10 56.14 6.08 -4.72
N THR A 11 55.60 7.12 -5.35
CA THR A 11 55.84 8.51 -4.95
C THR A 11 54.57 9.24 -4.49
N ASN A 12 53.39 8.81 -4.94
CA ASN A 12 52.11 9.53 -4.75
C ASN A 12 51.07 8.76 -3.91
N CYS A 13 51.46 7.67 -3.27
CA CYS A 13 50.56 6.86 -2.44
C CYS A 13 50.95 6.90 -0.97
N GLU A 14 49.97 6.80 -0.08
CA GLU A 14 50.22 6.46 1.32
C GLU A 14 50.42 4.94 1.45
N ALA A 15 51.53 4.50 2.04
CA ALA A 15 51.80 3.09 2.26
C ALA A 15 51.34 2.66 3.66
N GLN A 16 50.43 1.70 3.76
CA GLN A 16 50.01 1.11 5.03
C GLN A 16 50.64 -0.29 5.15
N ILE A 17 51.51 -0.52 6.12
CA ILE A 17 52.18 -1.80 6.32
C ILE A 17 51.54 -2.50 7.51
N ILE A 18 50.98 -3.69 7.27
CA ILE A 18 50.28 -4.50 8.28
C ILE A 18 51.08 -5.79 8.48
N TYR A 19 51.56 -6.03 9.69
CA TYR A 19 52.49 -7.11 10.01
C TYR A 19 52.30 -7.62 11.45
N GLU A 20 52.73 -8.85 11.76
CA GLU A 20 52.42 -9.52 13.05
C GLU A 20 53.56 -9.49 14.07
N SER A 21 54.82 -9.40 13.64
CA SER A 21 55.95 -9.67 14.52
C SER A 21 56.53 -8.40 15.15
N PRO A 22 56.59 -8.28 16.49
CA PRO A 22 57.19 -7.13 17.17
C PRO A 22 58.68 -6.97 16.87
N MET A 23 59.38 -8.02 16.40
CA MET A 23 60.82 -7.97 16.07
C MET A 23 61.15 -7.16 14.80
N LEU A 24 60.15 -6.74 14.02
CA LEU A 24 60.34 -6.03 12.75
C LEU A 24 60.27 -4.50 12.87
N GLN A 25 59.84 -3.93 14.01
CA GLN A 25 59.53 -2.50 14.12
C GLN A 25 60.75 -1.58 13.87
N ASP A 26 61.95 -2.01 14.25
CA ASP A 26 63.19 -1.24 14.09
C ASP A 26 63.87 -1.43 12.71
N THR A 27 63.28 -2.21 11.80
CA THR A 27 63.97 -2.71 10.59
C THR A 27 63.36 -2.30 9.25
N PHE A 28 62.44 -1.32 9.24
CA PHE A 28 61.91 -0.75 8.00
C PHE A 28 62.60 0.58 7.68
N PRO A 29 63.79 0.59 7.02
CA PRO A 29 64.35 1.81 6.45
C PRO A 29 63.51 2.19 5.24
N LEU A 30 62.38 2.84 5.48
CA LEU A 30 61.51 3.33 4.43
C LEU A 30 62.03 4.68 3.93
N ASN A 31 61.77 4.93 2.65
CA ASN A 31 62.09 6.21 2.04
C ASN A 31 61.41 7.34 2.84
N PRO A 32 62.15 8.32 3.38
CA PRO A 32 61.58 9.39 4.21
C PRO A 32 60.54 10.24 3.47
N PHE A 33 60.50 10.17 2.14
CA PHE A 33 59.56 10.92 1.30
C PHE A 33 58.21 10.24 1.10
N LEU A 34 58.03 8.97 1.51
CA LEU A 34 56.76 8.25 1.36
C LEU A 34 56.00 8.27 2.69
N PRO A 35 54.80 8.88 2.78
CA PRO A 35 53.99 8.78 3.99
C PRO A 35 53.58 7.32 4.21
N TYR A 36 53.89 6.77 5.37
CA TYR A 36 53.51 5.40 5.71
C TYR A 36 52.90 5.27 7.11
N THR A 37 51.95 4.34 7.24
CA THR A 37 51.44 3.89 8.53
C THR A 37 51.81 2.44 8.75
N ILE A 38 52.48 2.14 9.86
CA ILE A 38 52.72 0.77 10.31
C ILE A 38 51.60 0.36 11.29
N ILE A 39 50.99 -0.80 11.05
CA ILE A 39 50.02 -1.43 11.94
C ILE A 39 50.56 -2.79 12.36
N LEU A 40 50.87 -2.91 13.65
CA LEU A 40 51.18 -4.17 14.28
C LEU A 40 49.87 -4.91 14.60
N MET A 41 49.66 -6.05 13.96
CA MET A 41 48.56 -6.98 14.25
C MET A 41 49.06 -7.99 15.27
N THR A 42 48.75 -7.81 16.55
CA THR A 42 49.21 -8.76 17.58
C THR A 42 48.54 -10.13 17.40
N PRO A 43 49.22 -11.26 17.69
CA PRO A 43 48.70 -12.64 17.57
C PRO A 43 47.47 -12.99 18.43
N TYR A 44 46.85 -12.03 19.14
CA TYR A 44 45.66 -12.25 19.97
C TYR A 44 44.40 -12.44 19.11
N ALA A 45 44.37 -13.49 18.29
CA ALA A 45 43.24 -13.86 17.45
C ALA A 45 42.86 -15.34 17.61
N ASN A 46 42.78 -15.80 18.86
CA ASN A 46 41.81 -16.84 19.26
C ASN A 46 40.69 -16.24 20.13
N VAL A 47 40.44 -14.93 19.98
CA VAL A 47 39.25 -14.33 20.56
C VAL A 47 38.07 -14.72 19.69
N ASN A 48 37.22 -15.59 20.20
CA ASN A 48 35.93 -15.89 19.59
C ASN A 48 35.10 -14.60 19.62
N LEU A 49 35.11 -13.85 18.50
CA LEU A 49 34.37 -12.60 18.32
C LEU A 49 32.85 -12.77 18.53
N ALA A 50 32.34 -14.01 18.56
CA ALA A 50 30.95 -14.29 18.92
C ALA A 50 30.63 -14.03 20.41
N LEU A 51 31.63 -14.00 21.30
CA LEU A 51 31.44 -13.90 22.75
C LEU A 51 31.75 -12.52 23.35
N PHE A 52 32.29 -11.57 22.58
CA PHE A 52 32.49 -10.20 23.05
C PHE A 52 31.24 -9.35 22.77
N PRO A 53 30.66 -8.66 23.77
CA PRO A 53 29.73 -7.58 23.49
C PRO A 53 30.48 -6.49 22.69
N PHE A 54 29.97 -6.13 21.52
CA PHE A 54 30.59 -5.24 20.53
C PHE A 54 30.85 -3.79 20.99
N HIS A 55 30.76 -3.49 22.29
CA HIS A 55 31.10 -2.19 22.90
C HIS A 55 32.51 -2.11 23.46
N SER A 56 33.31 -3.18 23.37
CA SER A 56 34.73 -3.08 23.70
C SER A 56 35.48 -2.40 22.55
N LYS A 57 35.92 -1.16 22.80
CA LYS A 57 36.90 -0.47 21.96
C LYS A 57 38.12 -1.37 21.87
N LEU A 58 38.44 -1.90 20.68
CA LEU A 58 39.81 -2.35 20.41
C LEU A 58 40.74 -1.18 20.78
N PRO A 59 41.87 -1.40 21.48
CA PRO A 59 42.68 -0.34 22.10
C PRO A 59 43.34 0.64 21.11
N PHE A 60 43.02 0.56 19.82
CA PHE A 60 43.45 1.49 18.80
C PHE A 60 42.31 2.47 18.50
N ALA A 61 42.13 3.47 19.36
CA ALA A 61 41.34 4.64 19.01
C ALA A 61 42.16 5.46 17.98
N ILE A 62 41.72 5.45 16.73
CA ILE A 62 42.33 6.26 15.67
C ILE A 62 41.40 7.45 15.43
N ASP A 63 41.96 8.64 15.56
CA ASP A 63 41.28 9.91 15.30
C ASP A 63 41.05 10.07 13.79
N ILE A 64 39.81 9.83 13.34
CA ILE A 64 39.39 9.92 11.94
C ILE A 64 39.47 11.37 11.43
N LEU A 65 39.42 12.37 12.32
CA LEU A 65 39.47 13.78 11.94
C LEU A 65 40.88 14.23 11.49
N GLN A 66 41.92 13.44 11.79
CA GLN A 66 43.30 13.72 11.38
C GLN A 66 43.76 12.94 10.14
N ALA A 67 42.92 12.05 9.60
CA ALA A 67 43.27 11.27 8.41
C ALA A 67 43.19 12.16 7.15
N ARG A 68 44.34 12.44 6.51
CA ARG A 68 44.37 13.07 5.18
C ARG A 68 44.03 12.03 4.12
N PHE A 69 43.12 12.35 3.20
CA PHE A 69 42.84 11.50 2.04
C PHE A 69 44.01 11.55 1.06
N ALA A 70 44.86 10.53 1.03
CA ALA A 70 45.88 10.39 -0.01
C ALA A 70 45.25 10.07 -1.36
N ALA A 71 45.80 10.62 -2.45
CA ALA A 71 45.32 10.37 -3.82
C ALA A 71 45.36 8.87 -4.19
N CYS A 72 46.30 8.14 -3.58
CA CYS A 72 46.44 6.69 -3.69
C CYS A 72 46.83 6.12 -2.33
N LYS A 73 46.40 4.88 -2.03
CA LYS A 73 46.77 4.16 -0.82
C LYS A 73 47.16 2.73 -1.16
N ILE A 74 48.25 2.25 -0.59
CA ILE A 74 48.74 0.88 -0.79
C ILE A 74 48.86 0.21 0.57
N SER A 75 48.02 -0.79 0.84
CA SER A 75 48.11 -1.61 2.05
C SER A 75 48.90 -2.89 1.79
N LEU A 76 50.11 -2.97 2.31
CA LEU A 76 50.95 -4.18 2.30
C LEU A 76 50.59 -5.06 3.50
N MET A 77 50.08 -6.26 3.25
CA MET A 77 49.79 -7.27 4.27
C MET A 77 50.90 -8.32 4.28
N ILE A 78 51.56 -8.46 5.43
CA ILE A 78 52.65 -9.41 5.68
C ILE A 78 52.21 -10.35 6.81
N PRO A 79 51.35 -11.34 6.51
CA PRO A 79 50.93 -12.31 7.50
C PRO A 79 52.14 -13.14 8.00
N PRO A 80 52.06 -13.77 9.18
CA PRO A 80 53.12 -14.58 9.78
C PRO A 80 53.27 -15.95 9.08
N LEU A 81 53.14 -15.98 7.75
CA LEU A 81 53.25 -17.22 6.98
C LEU A 81 54.66 -17.82 7.02
N TYR A 82 55.64 -17.04 7.50
CA TYR A 82 57.04 -17.44 7.66
C TYR A 82 57.35 -18.21 8.95
N GLN A 83 56.46 -18.24 9.95
CA GLN A 83 56.79 -18.79 11.27
C GLN A 83 56.16 -20.15 11.59
N SER A 84 55.36 -20.73 10.69
CA SER A 84 54.91 -22.11 10.91
C SER A 84 56.08 -23.07 10.72
N MET A 85 56.70 -23.44 11.84
CA MET A 85 57.60 -24.58 11.90
C MET A 85 56.94 -25.79 11.24
N VAL A 86 57.72 -26.41 10.35
CA VAL A 86 57.42 -27.63 9.57
C VAL A 86 56.40 -28.53 10.28
N GLY A 87 55.16 -28.59 9.77
CA GLY A 87 54.17 -29.61 10.13
C GLY A 87 52.83 -29.14 10.70
N GLN A 88 52.67 -27.88 11.14
CA GLN A 88 51.36 -27.37 11.58
C GLN A 88 50.73 -26.42 10.56
N ARG A 89 49.46 -26.64 10.21
CA ARG A 89 48.70 -25.69 9.38
C ARG A 89 48.49 -24.41 10.22
N PRO A 90 48.94 -23.24 9.76
CA PRO A 90 48.71 -22.00 10.50
C PRO A 90 47.20 -21.75 10.67
N GLN A 91 46.75 -21.56 11.92
CA GLN A 91 45.36 -21.19 12.26
C GLN A 91 45.12 -19.67 12.17
N VAL A 92 45.79 -18.97 11.26
CA VAL A 92 45.61 -17.52 11.13
C VAL A 92 44.35 -17.27 10.32
N ASP A 93 43.31 -16.71 10.95
CA ASP A 93 42.11 -16.26 10.25
C ASP A 93 42.41 -14.96 9.49
N LEU A 94 42.82 -15.11 8.24
CA LEU A 94 43.17 -13.99 7.36
C LEU A 94 41.98 -13.07 7.04
N SER A 95 40.74 -13.45 7.39
CA SER A 95 39.59 -12.55 7.27
C SER A 95 39.78 -11.29 8.13
N GLN A 96 40.34 -11.44 9.33
CA GLN A 96 40.65 -10.31 10.23
C GLN A 96 41.77 -9.44 9.65
N TRP A 97 42.72 -10.07 8.97
CA TRP A 97 43.84 -9.40 8.30
C TRP A 97 43.40 -8.51 7.14
N MET A 98 42.46 -8.97 6.33
CA MET A 98 41.86 -8.13 5.30
C MET A 98 40.94 -7.06 5.87
N TYR A 99 40.35 -7.27 7.04
CA TYR A 99 39.47 -6.28 7.68
C TYR A 99 40.24 -5.05 8.17
N ALA A 100 41.46 -5.23 8.67
CA ALA A 100 42.30 -4.14 9.20
C ALA A 100 42.62 -3.01 8.19
N PRO A 101 43.09 -3.27 6.95
CA PRO A 101 43.31 -2.24 5.95
C PRO A 101 42.00 -1.63 5.46
N LEU A 102 40.95 -2.44 5.34
CA LEU A 102 39.64 -2.00 4.87
C LEU A 102 38.98 -1.04 5.86
N ARG A 103 39.05 -1.29 7.18
CA ARG A 103 38.34 -0.49 8.21
C ARG A 103 38.73 1.00 8.23
N ARG A 104 39.94 1.37 7.78
CA ARG A 104 40.36 2.77 7.63
C ARG A 104 39.83 3.46 6.37
N SER A 105 39.38 2.70 5.38
CA SER A 105 38.85 3.19 4.10
C SER A 105 37.36 2.84 3.90
N LEU A 106 36.72 2.22 4.89
CA LEU A 106 35.34 1.77 4.84
C LEU A 106 34.39 2.78 5.48
N PHE A 107 33.34 3.11 4.75
CA PHE A 107 32.06 3.47 5.34
C PHE A 107 31.39 2.17 5.77
N MET A 108 31.24 1.94 7.07
CA MET A 108 30.62 0.73 7.59
C MET A 108 29.09 0.90 7.52
N PHE A 109 28.43 0.24 6.57
CA PHE A 109 26.98 0.07 6.61
C PHE A 109 26.69 -1.23 7.36
N THR A 110 26.24 -1.12 8.61
CA THR A 110 25.73 -2.28 9.35
C THR A 110 24.23 -2.40 9.13
N THR A 111 23.78 -3.37 8.33
CA THR A 111 22.40 -3.84 8.39
C THR A 111 22.30 -4.99 9.39
N ILE A 112 21.42 -4.84 10.38
CA ILE A 112 21.21 -5.83 11.42
C ILE A 112 19.97 -6.66 11.06
N HIS A 113 20.16 -7.88 10.57
CA HIS A 113 19.20 -8.96 10.78
C HIS A 113 19.58 -9.75 12.02
N LYS A 114 18.58 -10.04 12.87
CA LYS A 114 18.77 -10.66 14.20
C LYS A 114 18.86 -12.20 14.17
N LYS A 115 18.75 -12.85 13.00
CA LYS A 115 18.67 -14.33 12.97
C LYS A 115 19.41 -15.08 11.87
N ILE A 116 19.95 -14.42 10.84
CA ILE A 116 20.75 -15.10 9.79
C ILE A 116 21.91 -14.16 9.44
N GLY A 117 23.12 -14.72 9.32
CA GLY A 117 24.41 -14.01 9.36
C GLY A 117 24.45 -12.65 8.65
N ARG A 118 25.04 -11.65 9.32
CA ARG A 118 25.15 -10.27 8.84
C ARG A 118 26.19 -10.13 7.71
N THR A 119 25.76 -9.51 6.62
CA THR A 119 26.57 -9.11 5.45
C THR A 119 27.31 -7.81 5.71
N ALA A 120 28.61 -7.90 5.95
CA ALA A 120 29.49 -6.74 5.88
C ALA A 120 29.93 -6.56 4.42
N MET A 121 29.30 -5.63 3.69
CA MET A 121 29.75 -5.30 2.34
C MET A 121 30.90 -4.29 2.44
N SER A 122 32.10 -4.69 2.02
CA SER A 122 33.25 -3.80 1.97
C SER A 122 33.46 -3.29 0.54
N LEU A 123 33.34 -1.99 0.30
CA LEU A 123 33.86 -1.37 -0.93
C LEU A 123 35.30 -0.91 -0.69
N GLY A 124 36.22 -1.38 -1.53
CA GLY A 124 37.54 -0.76 -1.64
C GLY A 124 37.39 0.60 -2.30
N GLN A 125 38.09 1.62 -1.79
CA GLN A 125 38.21 2.89 -2.52
C GLN A 125 38.91 2.62 -3.87
N LYS A 126 38.49 3.31 -4.95
CA LYS A 126 39.07 3.13 -6.31
C LYS A 126 40.59 3.26 -6.36
N ASN A 127 41.19 4.00 -5.41
CA ASN A 127 42.62 4.27 -5.35
C ASN A 127 43.32 3.55 -4.18
N HIS A 128 42.66 2.56 -3.55
CA HIS A 128 43.25 1.76 -2.48
C HIS A 128 43.60 0.35 -2.99
N PHE A 129 44.89 0.04 -3.09
CA PHE A 129 45.37 -1.29 -3.43
C PHE A 129 45.72 -2.08 -2.17
N MET A 130 45.17 -3.29 -2.06
CA MET A 130 45.54 -4.25 -1.02
C MET A 130 46.50 -5.26 -1.61
N ILE A 131 47.69 -5.37 -1.03
CA ILE A 131 48.75 -6.23 -1.55
C ILE A 131 49.12 -7.25 -0.48
N LEU A 132 48.84 -8.52 -0.75
CA LEU A 132 49.27 -9.64 0.07
C LEU A 132 50.69 -10.05 -0.34
N ILE A 133 51.66 -9.93 0.57
CA ILE A 133 53.03 -10.38 0.32
C ILE A 133 53.15 -11.84 0.77
N ARG A 134 53.66 -12.69 -0.12
CA ARG A 134 53.92 -14.10 0.16
C ARG A 134 55.28 -14.54 -0.38
N SER A 135 55.76 -15.64 0.18
CA SER A 135 56.95 -16.35 -0.26
C SER A 135 56.61 -17.43 -1.30
N ASP A 136 57.58 -17.85 -2.11
CA ASP A 136 57.42 -18.87 -3.16
C ASP A 136 57.25 -20.30 -2.62
N ASP A 137 57.66 -20.56 -1.39
CA ASP A 137 57.48 -21.82 -0.67
C ASP A 137 56.03 -22.07 -0.21
N ILE A 138 55.16 -21.05 -0.28
CA ILE A 138 53.75 -21.18 0.06
C ILE A 138 52.99 -21.72 -1.14
N GLU A 139 52.45 -22.93 -1.02
CA GLU A 139 51.67 -23.58 -2.08
C GLU A 139 50.49 -22.73 -2.57
N ASP A 140 50.31 -22.66 -3.88
CA ASP A 140 49.18 -21.96 -4.52
C ASP A 140 47.82 -22.50 -4.03
N GLY A 141 47.75 -23.78 -3.64
CA GLY A 141 46.56 -24.38 -3.04
C GLY A 141 46.16 -23.72 -1.73
N PHE A 142 47.12 -23.36 -0.89
CA PHE A 142 46.86 -22.65 0.37
C PHE A 142 46.36 -21.22 0.11
N VAL A 143 46.95 -20.51 -0.85
CA VAL A 143 46.51 -19.16 -1.25
C VAL A 143 45.12 -19.22 -1.86
N SER A 144 44.84 -20.18 -2.74
CA SER A 144 43.50 -20.35 -3.33
C SER A 144 42.45 -20.69 -2.27
N TRP A 145 42.79 -21.55 -1.29
CA TRP A 145 41.91 -21.87 -0.17
C TRP A 145 41.64 -20.64 0.71
N MET A 146 42.67 -19.84 0.97
CA MET A 146 42.58 -18.58 1.71
C MET A 146 41.64 -17.60 1.01
N LEU A 147 41.82 -17.36 -0.29
CA LEU A 147 40.96 -16.48 -1.08
C LEU A 147 39.50 -16.99 -1.14
N PHE A 148 39.30 -18.30 -1.18
CA PHE A 148 37.96 -18.91 -1.13
C PHE A 148 37.26 -18.71 0.23
N ARG A 149 38.00 -18.83 1.35
CA ARG A 149 37.47 -18.51 2.68
C ARG A 149 37.07 -17.03 2.79
N CYS A 150 37.88 -16.15 2.21
CA CYS A 150 37.62 -14.72 2.12
C CYS A 150 36.30 -14.41 1.39
N GLU A 151 36.02 -15.11 0.29
CA GLU A 151 34.76 -14.97 -0.47
C GLU A 151 33.51 -15.15 0.40
N ARG A 152 33.51 -16.17 1.29
CA ARG A 152 32.37 -16.42 2.20
C ARG A 152 32.12 -15.26 3.15
N TYR A 153 33.17 -14.55 3.56
CA TYR A 153 33.06 -13.39 4.44
C TYR A 153 32.59 -12.14 3.72
N PHE A 154 32.95 -11.99 2.44
CA PHE A 154 32.47 -10.86 1.64
C PHE A 154 31.02 -11.05 1.15
N GLN A 155 30.38 -12.19 1.40
CA GLN A 155 28.98 -12.51 1.05
C GLN A 155 28.53 -11.94 -0.32
N GLY A 156 29.34 -12.16 -1.35
CA GLY A 156 29.06 -11.71 -2.73
C GLY A 156 29.65 -10.34 -3.11
N GLY A 157 30.27 -9.64 -2.17
CA GLY A 157 31.09 -8.46 -2.42
C GLY A 157 32.34 -8.80 -3.23
N LYS A 158 32.61 -8.01 -4.27
CA LYS A 158 33.78 -8.18 -5.13
C LYS A 158 34.95 -7.40 -4.53
N ILE A 159 36.08 -8.07 -4.31
CA ILE A 159 37.30 -7.38 -3.85
C ILE A 159 37.90 -6.67 -5.07
N GLU A 160 37.93 -5.35 -5.03
CA GLU A 160 38.61 -4.54 -6.04
C GLU A 160 40.04 -4.22 -5.60
N ASN A 161 40.92 -3.99 -6.58
CA ASN A 161 42.30 -3.54 -6.34
C ASN A 161 43.12 -4.44 -5.40
N PHE A 162 42.88 -5.75 -5.47
CA PHE A 162 43.64 -6.75 -4.71
C PHE A 162 44.79 -7.32 -5.53
N ALA A 163 45.97 -7.39 -4.94
CA ALA A 163 47.16 -7.96 -5.54
C ALA A 163 47.85 -8.94 -4.59
N ILE A 164 48.57 -9.89 -5.17
CA ILE A 164 49.46 -10.80 -4.46
C ILE A 164 50.86 -10.60 -5.03
N VAL A 165 51.84 -10.41 -4.14
CA VAL A 165 53.25 -10.36 -4.53
C VAL A 165 53.93 -11.60 -3.99
N THR A 166 54.41 -12.45 -4.90
CA THR A 166 55.23 -13.61 -4.58
C THR A 166 56.70 -13.25 -4.70
N ILE A 167 57.47 -13.44 -3.64
CA ILE A 167 58.93 -13.25 -3.62
C ILE A 167 59.58 -14.62 -3.81
N ALA A 168 60.31 -14.81 -4.90
CA ALA A 168 61.03 -16.06 -5.17
C ALA A 168 62.43 -16.06 -4.55
N ARG A 169 62.99 -17.24 -4.26
CA ARG A 169 64.34 -17.40 -3.68
C ARG A 169 65.47 -16.74 -4.47
N GLY A 170 65.26 -16.48 -5.77
CA GLY A 170 66.21 -15.75 -6.63
C GLY A 170 66.06 -14.22 -6.64
N GLY A 171 65.24 -13.65 -5.75
CA GLY A 171 64.95 -12.21 -5.70
C GLY A 171 63.98 -11.72 -6.79
N THR A 172 63.56 -12.60 -7.70
CA THR A 172 62.51 -12.30 -8.68
C THR A 172 61.15 -12.18 -8.00
N ARG A 173 60.40 -11.14 -8.34
CA ARG A 173 59.08 -10.87 -7.75
C ARG A 173 58.01 -11.08 -8.81
N HIS A 174 56.96 -11.83 -8.46
CA HIS A 174 55.78 -11.98 -9.30
C HIS A 174 54.63 -11.19 -8.68
N ILE A 175 54.11 -10.21 -9.40
CA ILE A 175 52.95 -9.41 -8.97
C ILE A 175 51.74 -9.90 -9.73
N CYS A 176 50.75 -10.42 -9.02
CA CYS A 176 49.48 -10.92 -9.54
C CYS A 176 48.35 -10.00 -9.08
N VAL A 177 47.73 -9.26 -9.99
CA VAL A 177 46.59 -8.36 -9.66
C VAL A 177 45.28 -9.03 -10.06
N LEU A 178 44.31 -9.03 -9.15
CA LEU A 178 42.98 -9.58 -9.41
C LEU A 178 42.26 -8.75 -10.48
N MET A 179 41.70 -9.42 -11.48
CA MET A 179 40.84 -8.77 -12.47
C MET A 179 39.62 -8.16 -11.77
N GLN A 180 39.35 -6.88 -11.98
CA GLN A 180 38.24 -6.20 -11.31
C GLN A 180 36.92 -6.89 -11.67
N GLY A 181 36.07 -7.08 -10.67
CA GLY A 181 34.79 -7.75 -10.85
C GLY A 181 34.84 -9.28 -10.91
N SER A 182 36.01 -9.91 -10.80
CA SER A 182 36.19 -11.36 -10.75
C SER A 182 36.29 -11.90 -9.31
N TYR A 183 35.98 -13.19 -9.13
CA TYR A 183 36.17 -13.86 -7.84
C TYR A 183 37.66 -13.97 -7.49
N PRO A 184 38.05 -13.79 -6.21
CA PRO A 184 39.43 -13.87 -5.77
C PRO A 184 39.94 -15.30 -5.93
N ASN A 185 40.54 -15.57 -7.08
CA ASN A 185 41.11 -16.85 -7.44
C ASN A 185 42.39 -16.55 -8.21
N LEU A 186 43.48 -17.30 -7.95
CA LEU A 186 44.75 -17.13 -8.66
C LEU A 186 44.58 -17.21 -10.18
N ARG A 187 43.65 -18.03 -10.68
CA ARG A 187 43.31 -18.14 -12.11
C ARG A 187 42.72 -16.85 -12.70
N ASN A 188 42.14 -16.01 -11.85
CA ASN A 188 41.54 -14.73 -12.22
C ASN A 188 42.49 -13.54 -12.01
N MET A 189 43.77 -13.80 -11.71
CA MET A 189 44.78 -12.76 -11.53
C MET A 189 45.66 -12.62 -12.77
N LYS A 190 46.06 -11.39 -13.08
CA LYS A 190 47.07 -11.09 -14.08
C LYS A 190 48.43 -10.94 -13.41
N CYS A 191 49.32 -11.88 -13.71
CA CYS A 191 50.65 -11.93 -13.13
C CYS A 191 51.71 -11.33 -14.06
N GLN A 192 52.66 -10.59 -13.50
CA GLN A 192 53.84 -10.11 -14.19
C GLN A 192 55.06 -10.25 -13.29
N SER A 193 56.13 -10.81 -13.84
CA SER A 193 57.46 -10.83 -13.21
C SER A 193 58.07 -9.43 -13.27
N VAL A 194 58.60 -8.95 -12.15
CA VAL A 194 59.21 -7.62 -12.03
C VAL A 194 60.66 -7.79 -11.59
N THR A 195 61.59 -7.30 -12.42
CA THR A 195 63.03 -7.34 -12.16
C THR A 195 63.46 -6.01 -11.54
N VAL A 196 63.87 -6.06 -10.27
CA VAL A 196 64.54 -5.00 -9.47
C VAL A 196 63.78 -3.68 -9.25
N ALA A 197 63.03 -3.17 -10.23
CA ALA A 197 62.14 -2.02 -10.06
C ALA A 197 60.98 -2.39 -9.11
N GLY A 198 60.73 -1.56 -8.10
CA GLY A 198 59.64 -1.79 -7.13
C GLY A 198 58.24 -1.79 -7.75
N ILE A 199 57.22 -2.01 -6.92
CA ILE A 199 55.81 -1.88 -7.27
C ILE A 199 55.54 -0.41 -7.63
N SER A 200 55.18 -0.12 -8.88
CA SER A 200 54.72 1.21 -9.27
C SER A 200 53.20 1.26 -9.38
N GLU A 201 52.61 2.44 -9.15
CA GLU A 201 51.19 2.69 -9.36
C GLU A 201 50.77 2.35 -10.80
N HIS A 202 51.59 2.73 -11.79
CA HIS A 202 51.36 2.41 -13.20
C HIS A 202 51.34 0.90 -13.46
N LEU A 203 52.16 0.11 -12.74
CA LEU A 203 52.15 -1.34 -12.88
C LEU A 203 50.86 -1.95 -12.32
N LEU A 204 50.44 -1.50 -11.13
CA LEU A 204 49.18 -1.94 -10.51
C LEU A 204 47.97 -1.57 -11.38
N ALA A 205 47.91 -0.32 -11.86
CA ALA A 205 46.85 0.18 -12.73
C ALA A 205 46.80 -0.56 -14.08
N ARG A 206 47.97 -0.90 -14.66
CA ARG A 206 48.05 -1.66 -15.92
C ARG A 206 47.57 -3.10 -15.74
N LEU A 207 47.90 -3.72 -14.60
CA LEU A 207 47.50 -5.11 -14.31
C LEU A 207 46.04 -5.19 -13.85
N SER A 208 45.48 -4.15 -13.24
CA SER A 208 44.05 -4.04 -12.96
C SER A 208 43.29 -3.84 -14.27
N THR A 209 42.73 -4.90 -14.82
CA THR A 209 41.78 -4.73 -15.93
C THR A 209 40.42 -4.34 -15.41
N PRO A 210 39.77 -3.31 -16.00
CA PRO A 210 38.37 -3.04 -15.74
C PRO A 210 37.52 -4.28 -16.12
N PRO A 211 36.38 -4.49 -15.46
CA PRO A 211 35.53 -5.65 -15.72
C PRO A 211 35.10 -5.68 -17.19
N ARG A 212 35.26 -6.84 -17.85
CA ARG A 212 34.89 -7.02 -19.28
C ARG A 212 33.39 -6.83 -19.54
N PHE A 213 32.55 -7.06 -18.54
CA PHE A 213 31.10 -6.89 -18.64
C PHE A 213 30.53 -6.42 -17.30
N TRP A 214 29.87 -5.27 -17.32
CA TRP A 214 28.88 -4.94 -16.30
C TRP A 214 27.62 -5.77 -16.60
N ARG A 215 27.56 -7.03 -16.12
CA ARG A 215 26.33 -7.83 -16.24
C ARG A 215 25.24 -7.20 -15.35
N GLY A 216 24.32 -6.47 -15.98
CA GLY A 216 22.98 -6.22 -15.46
C GLY A 216 22.17 -7.51 -15.63
N LEU A 217 21.74 -8.13 -14.54
CA LEU A 217 20.83 -9.27 -14.58
C LEU A 217 19.47 -8.75 -15.08
N ARG A 218 19.04 -9.22 -16.26
CA ARG A 218 17.69 -9.00 -16.80
C ARG A 218 16.70 -9.83 -15.97
N ASN A 219 15.94 -9.16 -15.11
CA ASN A 219 14.61 -9.60 -14.68
C ASN A 219 13.72 -8.35 -14.66
N SER A 220 12.47 -8.49 -15.11
CA SER A 220 11.50 -7.43 -15.36
C SER A 220 11.21 -6.48 -14.18
N TYR A 221 11.54 -6.87 -12.95
CA TYR A 221 11.45 -6.03 -11.75
C TYR A 221 12.53 -4.92 -11.67
N PHE A 222 13.56 -4.95 -12.53
CA PHE A 222 14.55 -3.88 -12.61
C PHE A 222 14.03 -2.59 -13.26
N ALA A 223 12.85 -2.57 -13.90
CA ALA A 223 12.32 -1.32 -14.43
C ALA A 223 12.01 -0.32 -13.31
N ALA A 224 11.44 -0.81 -12.19
CA ALA A 224 11.22 -0.06 -10.97
C ALA A 224 12.54 0.48 -10.40
N GLY A 225 13.51 -0.43 -10.19
CA GLY A 225 14.84 -0.07 -9.72
C GLY A 225 15.56 0.88 -10.66
N ALA A 226 15.38 0.78 -11.98
CA ALA A 226 16.02 1.67 -12.95
C ALA A 226 15.48 3.11 -12.83
N ILE A 227 14.18 3.27 -12.60
CA ILE A 227 13.56 4.60 -12.39
C ILE A 227 14.04 5.20 -11.07
N PHE A 228 14.00 4.45 -9.96
CA PHE A 228 14.50 4.95 -8.67
C PHE A 228 16.00 5.25 -8.71
N ASN A 229 16.80 4.39 -9.36
CA ASN A 229 18.23 4.64 -9.58
C ASN A 229 18.45 5.89 -10.44
N TYR A 230 17.61 6.13 -11.45
CA TYR A 230 17.69 7.34 -12.26
C TYR A 230 17.37 8.59 -11.43
N MET A 231 16.35 8.53 -10.57
CA MET A 231 16.02 9.62 -9.63
C MET A 231 17.16 9.89 -8.65
N ILE A 232 17.71 8.85 -8.03
CA ILE A 232 18.86 8.96 -7.13
C ILE A 232 20.03 9.62 -7.86
N ASN A 233 20.32 9.17 -9.09
CA ASN A 233 21.36 9.79 -9.93
C ASN A 233 21.08 11.27 -10.22
N LEU A 234 19.83 11.66 -10.51
CA LEU A 234 19.46 13.06 -10.74
C LEU A 234 19.66 13.92 -9.47
N VAL A 235 19.17 13.44 -8.33
CA VAL A 235 19.28 14.13 -7.03
C VAL A 235 20.74 14.34 -6.64
N VAL A 236 21.54 13.31 -6.80
CA VAL A 236 22.97 13.32 -6.49
C VAL A 236 23.73 14.24 -7.43
N LYS A 237 23.47 14.14 -8.74
CA LYS A 237 24.08 15.00 -9.76
C LYS A 237 23.74 16.47 -9.48
N LYS A 238 22.51 16.76 -9.06
CA LYS A 238 22.07 18.12 -8.70
C LYS A 238 22.76 18.64 -7.43
N ALA A 239 23.07 17.75 -6.48
CA ALA A 239 23.78 18.09 -5.25
C ALA A 239 25.31 18.28 -5.45
N ASN A 240 25.84 18.15 -6.69
CA ASN A 240 27.28 18.05 -6.96
C ASN A 240 27.97 16.99 -6.08
N ALA A 241 27.22 15.97 -5.66
CA ALA A 241 27.74 14.86 -4.91
C ALA A 241 28.21 13.78 -5.89
N SER A 242 29.30 13.09 -5.57
CA SER A 242 29.65 11.85 -6.28
C SER A 242 28.90 10.70 -5.61
N THR A 243 28.00 10.04 -6.33
CA THR A 243 27.52 8.72 -5.91
C THR A 243 28.56 7.68 -6.22
N ASP A 244 28.91 6.89 -5.21
CA ASP A 244 29.29 5.51 -5.45
C ASP A 244 28.01 4.68 -5.29
N ILE A 245 27.34 4.39 -6.41
CA ILE A 245 26.20 3.47 -6.40
C ILE A 245 26.82 2.07 -6.29
N SER A 246 27.09 1.63 -5.07
CA SER A 246 27.26 0.22 -4.83
C SER A 246 25.92 -0.44 -5.21
N LYS A 247 25.99 -1.50 -6.02
CA LYS A 247 24.91 -2.48 -6.01
C LYS A 247 24.84 -2.99 -4.59
N VAL A 248 23.90 -2.48 -3.80
CA VAL A 248 23.47 -3.10 -2.56
C VAL A 248 22.88 -4.45 -2.98
N SER A 249 23.71 -5.49 -3.01
CA SER A 249 23.17 -6.83 -2.98
C SER A 249 22.63 -7.03 -1.57
N GLN A 250 21.30 -7.03 -1.49
CA GLN A 250 20.45 -7.41 -0.38
C GLN A 250 19.86 -6.25 0.46
N VAL A 251 18.53 -6.29 0.49
CA VAL A 251 17.57 -5.67 1.40
C VAL A 251 17.19 -4.20 1.10
N GLU A 252 16.55 -3.99 -0.05
CA GLU A 252 15.39 -3.09 -0.10
C GLU A 252 14.15 -3.95 0.23
N GLU A 253 13.94 -4.24 1.51
CA GLU A 253 12.57 -4.47 1.97
C GLU A 253 11.92 -3.08 2.09
N PRO A 254 10.69 -2.86 1.59
CA PRO A 254 9.84 -1.81 2.13
C PRO A 254 9.53 -2.19 3.58
N TYR A 255 10.45 -1.87 4.49
CA TYR A 255 10.23 -2.04 5.92
C TYR A 255 9.04 -1.16 6.31
N ILE A 256 7.99 -1.79 6.85
CA ILE A 256 7.01 -1.11 7.67
C ILE A 256 7.81 -0.41 8.78
N PRO A 257 7.76 0.93 8.93
CA PRO A 257 8.43 1.60 10.02
C PRO A 257 7.77 1.16 11.32
N SER A 258 8.40 0.21 11.99
CA SER A 258 8.30 0.16 13.44
C SER A 258 9.09 1.36 13.95
N ILE A 259 8.40 2.26 14.65
CA ILE A 259 8.99 3.38 15.36
C ILE A 259 9.94 2.80 16.41
N TYR A 260 11.19 2.56 16.04
CA TYR A 260 12.26 2.31 17.00
C TYR A 260 12.70 3.67 17.51
N LEU A 261 12.36 3.94 18.78
CA LEU A 261 12.70 5.16 19.52
C LEU A 261 14.21 5.42 19.68
N ASP A 262 15.10 4.63 19.06
CA ASP A 262 16.53 4.61 19.37
C ASP A 262 17.44 5.06 18.20
N ARG A 263 16.88 5.55 17.09
CA ARG A 263 17.64 6.25 16.03
C ARG A 263 17.23 7.72 15.90
N ALA A 264 17.54 8.50 16.93
CA ALA A 264 17.22 9.92 17.01
C ALA A 264 17.94 10.83 15.98
N PHE A 265 18.67 10.29 14.99
CA PHE A 265 19.54 11.08 14.09
C PHE A 265 19.32 10.87 12.59
N ALA A 266 18.32 10.10 12.16
CA ALA A 266 18.02 9.92 10.73
C ALA A 266 16.89 10.85 10.29
N GLU A 267 17.12 11.64 9.24
CA GLU A 267 16.06 12.41 8.59
C GLU A 267 15.18 11.43 7.78
N SER A 268 13.89 11.36 8.09
CA SER A 268 12.92 10.59 7.31
C SER A 268 12.12 11.51 6.41
N ILE A 269 11.99 11.13 5.14
CA ILE A 269 11.14 11.82 4.16
C ILE A 269 9.99 10.89 3.84
N VAL A 270 8.80 11.22 4.34
CA VAL A 270 7.58 10.50 4.02
C VAL A 270 7.24 10.79 2.55
N THR A 271 7.26 9.75 1.72
CA THR A 271 6.93 9.86 0.29
C THR A 271 5.51 9.49 0.00
N ASP A 272 4.94 8.58 0.79
CA ASP A 272 3.58 8.10 0.58
C ASP A 272 2.95 7.59 1.88
N ILE A 273 1.63 7.52 1.90
CA ILE A 273 0.84 6.93 2.97
C ILE A 273 0.21 5.66 2.41
N MET A 274 0.82 4.52 2.72
CA MET A 274 0.30 3.21 2.35
C MET A 274 -0.91 2.87 3.21
N GLN A 275 -2.04 2.68 2.57
CA GLN A 275 -3.26 2.19 3.22
C GLN A 275 -3.54 0.78 2.75
N ILE A 276 -3.86 -0.13 3.68
CA ILE A 276 -4.29 -1.49 3.31
C ILE A 276 -5.81 -1.48 3.19
N GLN A 277 -6.29 -1.75 1.99
CA GLN A 277 -7.70 -1.71 1.62
C GLN A 277 -8.10 -3.02 0.95
N PHE A 278 -9.39 -3.26 0.79
CA PHE A 278 -9.88 -4.41 0.05
C PHE A 278 -10.88 -4.04 -1.02
N LEU A 279 -11.07 -4.98 -1.93
CA LEU A 279 -11.93 -4.94 -3.09
C LEU A 279 -12.77 -6.21 -3.10
N SER A 280 -14.07 -6.09 -3.31
CA SER A 280 -14.95 -7.26 -3.45
C SER A 280 -16.08 -6.97 -4.42
N CYS A 281 -16.53 -7.98 -5.14
CA CYS A 281 -17.81 -7.93 -5.86
C CYS A 281 -18.89 -8.79 -5.18
N TYR A 282 -18.55 -9.51 -4.11
CA TYR A 282 -19.51 -10.28 -3.34
C TYR A 282 -20.55 -9.34 -2.72
N SER A 283 -21.82 -9.72 -2.82
CA SER A 283 -22.88 -8.99 -2.18
C SER A 283 -24.03 -9.93 -1.78
N VAL A 284 -24.49 -9.81 -0.54
CA VAL A 284 -25.66 -10.56 -0.07
C VAL A 284 -26.89 -9.88 -0.63
N LYS A 285 -27.62 -10.59 -1.49
CA LYS A 285 -28.91 -10.14 -1.99
C LYS A 285 -29.94 -10.32 -0.88
N TYR A 286 -30.42 -9.23 -0.31
CA TYR A 286 -31.54 -9.25 0.63
C TYR A 286 -32.83 -8.93 -0.12
N PHE A 287 -33.82 -9.79 0.00
CA PHE A 287 -35.18 -9.47 -0.41
C PHE A 287 -35.82 -8.61 0.69
N SER A 288 -35.77 -7.29 0.51
CA SER A 288 -36.55 -6.37 1.34
C SER A 288 -37.78 -5.92 0.57
N PHE A 289 -38.97 -5.99 1.16
CA PHE A 289 -40.19 -5.41 0.58
C PHE A 289 -40.07 -3.91 0.25
N MET A 290 -39.03 -3.24 0.74
CA MET A 290 -38.68 -1.87 0.36
C MET A 290 -38.47 -1.71 -1.15
N PHE A 291 -38.14 -2.79 -1.89
CA PHE A 291 -38.03 -2.72 -3.35
C PHE A 291 -39.33 -2.28 -4.05
N TYR A 292 -40.51 -2.48 -3.43
CA TYR A 292 -41.76 -1.98 -3.99
C TYR A 292 -41.95 -0.47 -3.79
N LEU A 293 -41.33 0.12 -2.76
CA LEU A 293 -41.43 1.56 -2.50
C LEU A 293 -40.31 2.36 -3.17
N LEU A 294 -39.20 1.70 -3.50
CA LEU A 294 -37.99 2.26 -4.11
C LEU A 294 -38.13 2.86 -5.52
N PRO A 295 -39.04 2.40 -6.42
CA PRO A 295 -39.11 2.95 -7.78
C PRO A 295 -39.30 4.47 -7.80
N PHE A 296 -39.99 5.01 -6.81
CA PHE A 296 -40.19 6.43 -6.64
C PHE A 296 -39.46 6.96 -5.41
N LYS A 297 -38.83 8.13 -5.57
CA LYS A 297 -38.25 8.87 -4.44
C LYS A 297 -39.35 9.24 -3.44
N PRO A 298 -39.06 9.32 -2.13
CA PRO A 298 -40.02 9.76 -1.11
C PRO A 298 -40.73 11.07 -1.45
N ASP A 299 -40.03 12.01 -2.10
CA ASP A 299 -40.59 13.29 -2.52
C ASP A 299 -41.71 13.14 -3.57
N LEU A 300 -41.57 12.17 -4.49
CA LEU A 300 -42.61 11.89 -5.48
C LEU A 300 -43.83 11.25 -4.83
N TRP A 301 -43.65 10.35 -3.86
CA TRP A 301 -44.76 9.80 -3.07
C TRP A 301 -45.51 10.89 -2.30
N ALA A 302 -44.79 11.82 -1.68
CA ALA A 302 -45.38 13.00 -1.05
C ALA A 302 -46.13 13.87 -2.06
N GLY A 303 -45.57 14.05 -3.27
CA GLY A 303 -46.22 14.74 -4.38
C GLY A 303 -47.53 14.09 -4.84
N ILE A 304 -47.55 12.76 -5.00
CA ILE A 304 -48.76 12.00 -5.36
C ILE A 304 -49.81 12.12 -4.25
N GLY A 305 -49.41 11.96 -2.99
CA GLY A 305 -50.31 12.09 -1.84
C GLY A 305 -50.91 13.48 -1.71
N THR A 306 -50.09 14.54 -1.87
CA THR A 306 -50.57 15.92 -1.84
C THR A 306 -51.50 16.24 -3.01
N ALA A 307 -51.17 15.80 -4.23
CA ALA A 307 -52.03 15.96 -5.40
C ALA A 307 -53.40 15.28 -5.18
N LEU A 308 -53.41 14.05 -4.65
CA LEU A 308 -54.65 13.32 -4.34
C LEU A 308 -55.51 14.09 -3.33
N ILE A 309 -54.91 14.60 -2.24
CA ILE A 309 -55.62 15.41 -1.24
C ILE A 309 -56.23 16.66 -1.88
N VAL A 310 -55.46 17.38 -2.72
CA VAL A 310 -55.96 18.59 -3.41
C VAL A 310 -57.14 18.25 -4.31
N GLN A 311 -57.07 17.17 -5.08
CA GLN A 311 -58.16 16.75 -5.97
C GLN A 311 -59.44 16.38 -5.17
N VAL A 312 -59.27 15.68 -4.04
CA VAL A 312 -60.39 15.35 -3.13
C VAL A 312 -61.04 16.63 -2.60
N ILE A 313 -60.26 17.63 -2.20
CA ILE A 313 -60.77 18.92 -1.72
C ILE A 313 -61.52 19.66 -2.84
N VAL A 314 -60.94 19.74 -4.04
CA VAL A 314 -61.55 20.41 -5.20
C VAL A 314 -62.90 19.79 -5.56
N ILE A 315 -62.97 18.46 -5.67
CA ILE A 315 -64.24 17.77 -5.96
C ILE A 315 -65.23 17.92 -4.80
N LYS A 316 -64.77 17.90 -3.54
CA LYS A 316 -65.66 18.08 -2.39
C LYS A 316 -66.27 19.48 -2.36
N ILE A 317 -65.49 20.52 -2.65
CA ILE A 317 -65.98 21.89 -2.78
C ILE A 317 -67.01 21.95 -3.92
N TYR A 318 -66.70 21.34 -5.07
CA TYR A 318 -67.62 21.30 -6.21
C TYR A 318 -68.96 20.64 -5.85
N GLN A 319 -68.95 19.47 -5.20
CA GLN A 319 -70.15 18.80 -4.69
C GLN A 319 -70.97 19.67 -3.73
N MET A 320 -70.32 20.48 -2.89
CA MET A 320 -71.01 21.39 -1.97
C MET A 320 -71.63 22.60 -2.69
N THR A 321 -71.00 23.07 -3.76
CA THR A 321 -71.44 24.26 -4.51
C THR A 321 -72.59 23.99 -5.48
N VAL A 322 -72.65 22.78 -6.06
CA VAL A 322 -73.65 22.44 -7.08
C VAL A 322 -74.83 21.72 -6.44
N ASP A 323 -76.00 22.36 -6.41
CA ASP A 323 -77.19 21.85 -5.72
C ASP A 323 -77.63 20.45 -6.20
N THR A 324 -77.45 20.14 -7.49
CA THR A 324 -77.80 18.82 -8.05
C THR A 324 -76.92 17.69 -7.53
N LEU A 325 -75.76 18.00 -6.94
CA LEU A 325 -74.82 17.01 -6.39
C LEU A 325 -74.89 16.89 -4.86
N LYS A 326 -75.65 17.75 -4.17
CA LYS A 326 -75.74 17.74 -2.69
C LYS A 326 -76.30 16.45 -2.11
N ASN A 327 -77.18 15.78 -2.85
CA ASN A 327 -77.83 14.54 -2.40
C ASN A 327 -77.00 13.27 -2.70
N VAL A 328 -75.86 13.41 -3.39
CA VAL A 328 -75.02 12.27 -3.77
C VAL A 328 -74.02 12.00 -2.63
N SER A 329 -74.24 10.93 -1.87
CA SER A 329 -73.41 10.53 -0.71
C SER A 329 -72.09 9.82 -1.10
N ILE A 330 -71.45 10.26 -2.18
CA ILE A 330 -70.26 9.59 -2.71
C ILE A 330 -69.01 10.27 -2.17
N SER A 331 -68.15 9.46 -1.56
CA SER A 331 -66.88 9.92 -1.02
C SER A 331 -65.85 10.12 -2.15
N PRO A 332 -65.41 11.37 -2.43
CA PRO A 332 -64.53 11.63 -3.57
C PRO A 332 -63.20 10.88 -3.53
N TRP A 333 -62.66 10.61 -2.33
CA TRP A 333 -61.37 9.93 -2.19
C TRP A 333 -61.36 8.52 -2.79
N ILE A 334 -62.46 7.76 -2.66
CA ILE A 334 -62.54 6.39 -3.19
C ILE A 334 -62.36 6.39 -4.72
N ILE A 335 -62.93 7.39 -5.40
CA ILE A 335 -62.84 7.52 -6.86
C ILE A 335 -61.38 7.68 -7.30
N PHE A 336 -60.63 8.55 -6.63
CA PHE A 336 -59.22 8.81 -6.95
C PHE A 336 -58.30 7.64 -6.55
N PHE A 337 -58.53 7.02 -5.40
CA PHE A 337 -57.79 5.82 -5.00
C PHE A 337 -58.03 4.65 -5.94
N ALA A 338 -59.29 4.38 -6.32
CA ALA A 338 -59.62 3.32 -7.27
C ALA A 338 -58.84 3.49 -8.58
N THR A 339 -58.81 4.71 -9.13
CA THR A 339 -58.04 4.95 -10.35
C THR A 339 -56.54 4.74 -10.20
N LEU A 340 -55.96 5.02 -9.03
CA LEU A 340 -54.53 4.78 -8.76
C LEU A 340 -54.19 3.29 -8.85
N PHE A 341 -55.15 2.43 -8.54
CA PHE A 341 -55.08 0.97 -8.69
C PHE A 341 -55.64 0.49 -10.04
N GLU A 342 -55.77 1.38 -11.02
CA GLU A 342 -56.29 1.11 -12.37
C GLU A 342 -57.76 0.65 -12.40
N GLU A 343 -58.51 0.87 -11.33
CA GLU A 343 -59.94 0.56 -11.21
C GLU A 343 -60.82 1.79 -11.47
N GLN A 344 -61.93 1.60 -12.18
CA GLN A 344 -62.83 2.70 -12.53
C GLN A 344 -64.14 2.63 -11.74
N CYS A 345 -64.33 3.57 -10.81
CA CYS A 345 -65.57 3.69 -10.04
C CYS A 345 -66.16 5.10 -10.19
N ILE A 346 -66.71 5.40 -11.38
CA ILE A 346 -67.25 6.72 -11.71
C ILE A 346 -68.78 6.70 -11.66
N PRO A 347 -69.41 7.51 -10.79
CA PRO A 347 -70.85 7.67 -10.77
C PRO A 347 -71.33 8.38 -12.03
N SER A 348 -72.38 7.84 -12.67
CA SER A 348 -72.92 8.38 -13.93
C SER A 348 -73.38 9.84 -13.83
N ILE A 349 -73.75 10.30 -12.63
CA ILE A 349 -74.16 11.69 -12.36
C ILE A 349 -72.97 12.66 -12.45
N LEU A 350 -71.82 12.31 -11.84
CA LEU A 350 -70.61 13.14 -11.87
C LEU A 350 -69.98 13.17 -13.27
N GLY A 351 -69.97 12.01 -13.94
CA GLY A 351 -69.41 11.84 -15.29
C GLY A 351 -70.11 12.67 -16.39
N LYS A 352 -71.28 13.27 -16.12
CA LYS A 352 -71.97 14.16 -17.07
C LYS A 352 -71.49 15.61 -17.02
N THR A 353 -70.79 16.02 -15.96
CA THR A 353 -70.38 17.43 -15.79
C THR A 353 -69.01 17.71 -16.43
N LEU A 354 -68.88 18.82 -17.18
CA LEU A 354 -67.65 19.17 -17.89
C LEU A 354 -66.47 19.40 -16.94
N PHE A 355 -66.69 20.12 -15.84
CA PHE A 355 -65.70 20.36 -14.79
C PHE A 355 -65.10 19.04 -14.26
N PHE A 356 -65.96 18.09 -13.87
CA PHE A 356 -65.50 16.79 -13.39
C PHE A 356 -64.70 16.06 -14.47
N ARG A 357 -65.14 16.09 -15.73
CA ARG A 357 -64.40 15.45 -16.85
C ARG A 357 -63.00 16.04 -17.04
N LEU A 358 -62.82 17.34 -16.89
CA LEU A 358 -61.51 17.98 -17.04
C LEU A 358 -60.58 17.64 -15.87
N VAL A 359 -61.07 17.75 -14.64
CA VAL A 359 -60.30 17.45 -13.42
C VAL A 359 -59.96 15.96 -13.34
N PHE A 360 -60.94 15.10 -13.56
CA PHE A 360 -60.76 13.66 -13.52
C PHE A 360 -59.98 13.15 -14.74
N GLY A 361 -60.18 13.73 -15.92
CA GLY A 361 -59.42 13.37 -17.12
C GLY A 361 -57.93 13.70 -17.01
N THR A 362 -57.58 14.87 -16.46
CA THR A 362 -56.18 15.22 -16.18
C THR A 362 -55.57 14.31 -15.13
N TRP A 363 -56.32 13.98 -14.08
CA TRP A 363 -55.91 12.98 -13.10
C TRP A 363 -55.67 11.60 -13.74
N LEU A 364 -56.58 11.13 -14.61
CA LEU A 364 -56.48 9.83 -15.27
C LEU A 364 -55.22 9.72 -16.14
N ILE A 365 -54.92 10.73 -16.95
CA ILE A 365 -53.69 10.78 -17.76
C ILE A 365 -52.46 10.71 -16.85
N SER A 366 -52.49 11.44 -15.74
CA SER A 366 -51.39 11.48 -14.78
C SER A 366 -51.18 10.12 -14.11
N VAL A 367 -52.25 9.47 -13.69
CA VAL A 367 -52.20 8.15 -13.05
C VAL A 367 -51.73 7.09 -14.04
N MET A 368 -52.25 7.06 -15.27
CA MET A 368 -51.78 6.11 -16.30
C MET A 368 -50.28 6.25 -16.54
N LEU A 369 -49.78 7.49 -16.58
CA LEU A 369 -48.36 7.74 -16.78
C LEU A 369 -47.54 7.34 -15.54
N LEU A 370 -48.02 7.66 -14.33
CA LEU A 370 -47.38 7.26 -13.08
C LEU A 370 -47.34 5.74 -12.91
N THR A 371 -48.45 5.02 -13.15
CA THR A 371 -48.48 3.55 -13.03
C THR A 371 -47.63 2.90 -14.10
N SER A 372 -47.64 3.41 -15.34
CA SER A 372 -46.75 2.93 -16.41
C SER A 372 -45.27 3.11 -16.05
N CYS A 373 -44.87 4.28 -15.56
CA CYS A 373 -43.49 4.53 -15.11
C CYS A 373 -43.12 3.71 -13.89
N TYR A 374 -44.02 3.59 -12.91
CA TYR A 374 -43.81 2.75 -11.74
C TYR A 374 -43.58 1.29 -12.14
N ASN A 375 -44.45 0.72 -12.99
CA ASN A 375 -44.33 -0.64 -13.48
C ASN A 375 -43.06 -0.85 -14.32
N SER A 376 -42.69 0.12 -15.16
CA SER A 376 -41.45 0.08 -15.94
C SER A 376 -40.21 0.11 -15.04
N LEU A 377 -40.20 0.94 -13.98
CA LEU A 377 -39.09 1.02 -13.04
C LEU A 377 -39.02 -0.23 -12.18
N LEU A 378 -40.16 -0.69 -11.67
CA LEU A 378 -40.26 -1.90 -10.86
C LEU A 378 -39.79 -3.13 -11.66
N THR A 379 -40.22 -3.28 -12.92
CA THR A 379 -39.74 -4.38 -13.78
C THR A 379 -38.25 -4.26 -14.08
N THR A 380 -37.74 -3.04 -14.27
CA THR A 380 -36.30 -2.82 -14.47
C THR A 380 -35.51 -3.22 -13.23
N GLU A 381 -35.96 -2.86 -12.03
CA GLU A 381 -35.32 -3.23 -10.75
C GLU A 381 -35.47 -4.73 -10.44
N LEU A 382 -36.58 -5.36 -10.82
CA LEU A 382 -36.78 -6.81 -10.68
C LEU A 382 -35.91 -7.63 -11.64
N ASN A 383 -35.62 -7.08 -12.82
CA ASN A 383 -34.72 -7.69 -13.80
C ASN A 383 -33.25 -7.32 -13.54
N ALA A 384 -32.99 -6.20 -12.86
CA ALA A 384 -31.66 -5.82 -12.41
C ALA A 384 -31.21 -6.78 -11.30
N PRO A 385 -29.91 -7.09 -11.21
CA PRO A 385 -29.40 -7.78 -10.05
C PRO A 385 -29.69 -6.93 -8.81
N LEU A 386 -30.51 -7.46 -7.89
CA LEU A 386 -30.90 -6.80 -6.65
C LEU A 386 -29.68 -6.15 -5.96
N PRO A 387 -29.80 -4.91 -5.46
CA PRO A 387 -28.71 -4.23 -4.79
C PRO A 387 -28.28 -5.03 -3.57
N GLY A 388 -27.18 -5.76 -3.69
CA GLY A 388 -26.65 -6.54 -2.60
C GLY A 388 -25.88 -5.66 -1.61
N LYS A 389 -25.98 -6.01 -0.33
CA LYS A 389 -25.10 -5.45 0.70
C LYS A 389 -23.79 -6.25 0.65
N GLY A 390 -22.74 -5.61 0.17
CA GLY A 390 -21.39 -6.17 0.21
C GLY A 390 -20.65 -5.68 1.46
N PRO A 391 -19.47 -6.22 1.76
CA PRO A 391 -18.62 -5.68 2.82
C PRO A 391 -18.13 -4.28 2.42
N GLU A 392 -18.26 -3.31 3.32
CA GLU A 392 -17.82 -1.92 3.13
C GLU A 392 -16.58 -1.60 3.97
N ALA A 393 -16.42 -2.28 5.11
CA ALA A 393 -15.29 -2.10 6.01
C ALA A 393 -14.67 -3.46 6.44
N PHE A 394 -13.49 -3.43 7.04
CA PHE A 394 -12.77 -4.67 7.43
C PHE A 394 -13.49 -5.39 8.57
N GLU A 395 -14.25 -4.66 9.37
CA GLU A 395 -15.13 -5.16 10.42
C GLU A 395 -16.21 -6.10 9.85
N ASP A 396 -16.69 -5.85 8.63
CA ASP A 396 -17.66 -6.72 7.94
C ASP A 396 -17.03 -8.05 7.48
N LEU A 397 -15.70 -8.13 7.46
CA LEU A 397 -14.97 -9.32 7.04
C LEU A 397 -14.74 -10.30 8.18
N VAL A 398 -14.89 -9.89 9.44
CA VAL A 398 -14.66 -10.74 10.60
C VAL A 398 -15.63 -11.92 10.59
N CYS A 399 -15.10 -13.15 10.61
CA CYS A 399 -15.94 -14.34 10.51
C CYS A 399 -16.55 -14.79 11.85
N GLU A 400 -15.78 -14.70 12.94
CA GLU A 400 -16.22 -15.12 14.27
C GLU A 400 -15.90 -14.02 15.28
N ASN A 401 -16.69 -13.96 16.35
CA ASN A 401 -16.49 -13.04 17.46
C ASN A 401 -16.56 -11.56 17.06
N SER A 402 -17.38 -11.24 16.05
CA SER A 402 -17.59 -9.85 15.59
C SER A 402 -18.12 -8.93 16.71
N GLU A 403 -18.84 -9.49 17.68
CA GLU A 403 -19.32 -8.82 18.87
C GLU A 403 -18.18 -8.19 19.69
N LEU A 404 -16.97 -8.77 19.66
CA LEU A 404 -15.79 -8.25 20.36
C LEU A 404 -15.37 -6.87 19.85
N LEU A 405 -15.67 -6.52 18.60
CA LEU A 405 -15.38 -5.18 18.09
C LEU A 405 -16.21 -4.10 18.78
N ASN A 406 -17.43 -4.44 19.22
CA ASN A 406 -18.34 -3.52 19.90
C ASN A 406 -18.08 -3.49 21.42
N SER A 407 -17.58 -4.59 22.00
CA SER A 407 -17.35 -4.74 23.44
C SER A 407 -15.88 -4.68 23.87
N ALA A 408 -14.95 -4.43 22.94
CA ALA A 408 -13.49 -4.37 23.14
C ALA A 408 -13.02 -3.60 24.38
N VAL A 409 -13.79 -2.60 24.82
CA VAL A 409 -13.45 -1.70 25.92
C VAL A 409 -13.47 -2.40 27.30
N ASN A 410 -14.09 -3.58 27.44
CA ASN A 410 -14.39 -4.15 28.76
C ASN A 410 -13.74 -5.51 29.08
N TYR A 411 -12.96 -6.12 28.17
CA TYR A 411 -12.40 -7.44 28.42
C TYR A 411 -10.98 -7.37 28.97
N ASN A 412 -10.71 -8.17 30.01
CA ASN A 412 -9.34 -8.44 30.43
C ASN A 412 -8.67 -9.39 29.42
N TYR A 413 -7.36 -9.28 29.25
CA TYR A 413 -6.56 -10.11 28.36
C TYR A 413 -6.79 -11.61 28.54
N SER A 414 -6.89 -12.09 29.78
CA SER A 414 -7.13 -13.52 30.06
C SER A 414 -8.44 -14.00 29.45
N GLU A 415 -9.48 -13.16 29.45
CA GLU A 415 -10.76 -13.47 28.82
C GLU A 415 -10.66 -13.42 27.30
N LEU A 416 -10.02 -12.38 26.75
CA LEU A 416 -9.84 -12.24 25.30
C LEU A 416 -9.04 -13.42 24.72
N SER A 417 -7.94 -13.80 25.39
CA SER A 417 -7.10 -14.92 24.96
C SER A 417 -7.85 -16.27 24.99
N ALA A 418 -8.71 -16.48 26.00
CA ALA A 418 -9.58 -17.65 26.09
C ALA A 418 -10.68 -17.65 25.00
N ILE A 419 -11.32 -16.51 24.74
CA ILE A 419 -12.38 -16.38 23.71
C ILE A 419 -11.80 -16.61 22.31
N LEU A 420 -10.65 -16.02 22.00
CA LEU A 420 -9.96 -16.18 20.72
C LEU A 420 -9.33 -17.56 20.54
N LYS A 421 -9.32 -18.40 21.58
CA LYS A 421 -8.63 -19.71 21.59
C LYS A 421 -7.18 -19.54 21.12
N TYR A 422 -6.50 -18.55 21.69
CA TYR A 422 -5.22 -18.03 21.22
C TYR A 422 -4.17 -19.13 20.98
N GLU A 423 -4.10 -20.14 21.86
CA GLU A 423 -3.16 -21.27 21.70
C GLU A 423 -3.31 -22.00 20.36
N LYS A 424 -4.55 -22.17 19.88
CA LYS A 424 -4.83 -22.82 18.60
C LYS A 424 -4.38 -21.95 17.43
N TYR A 425 -4.62 -20.64 17.51
CA TYR A 425 -4.19 -19.69 16.48
C TYR A 425 -2.67 -19.57 16.44
N HIS A 426 -2.04 -19.53 17.61
CA HIS A 426 -0.59 -19.52 17.76
C HIS A 426 0.06 -20.75 17.14
N SER A 427 -0.49 -21.93 17.43
CA SER A 427 -0.01 -23.18 16.80
C SER A 427 -0.11 -23.12 15.28
N TYR A 428 -1.24 -22.64 14.74
CA TYR A 428 -1.44 -22.46 13.30
C TYR A 428 -0.43 -21.49 12.68
N TRP A 429 -0.28 -20.28 13.22
CA TRP A 429 0.63 -19.28 12.65
C TRP A 429 2.10 -19.67 12.77
N ARG A 430 2.47 -20.38 13.85
CA ARG A 430 3.82 -20.90 14.06
C ARG A 430 4.19 -21.99 13.06
N THR A 431 3.29 -22.93 12.77
CA THR A 431 3.54 -23.97 11.75
C THR A 431 3.51 -23.40 10.34
N THR A 432 2.62 -22.44 10.08
CA THR A 432 2.48 -21.81 8.75
C THR A 432 3.73 -20.99 8.36
N TYR A 433 4.53 -20.51 9.32
CA TYR A 433 5.79 -19.81 9.05
C TYR A 433 6.77 -20.66 8.22
N ASP A 434 6.89 -21.95 8.53
CA ASP A 434 7.76 -22.87 7.78
C ASP A 434 7.12 -23.32 6.46
N TRP A 435 5.81 -23.08 6.30
CA TRP A 435 4.94 -23.62 5.26
C TRP A 435 4.43 -22.53 4.31
N PHE A 436 5.25 -21.51 4.03
CA PHE A 436 4.95 -20.41 3.09
C PHE A 436 4.41 -20.87 1.71
N PHE A 437 4.52 -22.16 1.40
CA PHE A 437 4.08 -22.81 0.16
C PHE A 437 3.05 -23.94 0.32
N GLU A 438 2.55 -24.24 1.52
CA GLU A 438 1.51 -25.27 1.66
C GLU A 438 0.11 -24.69 1.45
N ILE A 439 -0.67 -25.44 0.67
CA ILE A 439 -1.65 -24.93 -0.29
C ILE A 439 -3.04 -24.79 0.32
N ASP A 440 -3.37 -25.63 1.30
CA ASP A 440 -4.71 -25.73 1.83
C ASP A 440 -4.69 -25.52 3.34
N ASN A 441 -5.38 -24.47 3.76
CA ASN A 441 -5.66 -24.24 5.17
C ASN A 441 -6.82 -25.18 5.60
N PRO A 442 -6.55 -26.23 6.40
CA PRO A 442 -7.57 -27.22 6.79
C PRO A 442 -8.64 -26.63 7.71
N HIS A 443 -8.41 -25.42 8.23
CA HIS A 443 -9.35 -24.71 9.09
C HIS A 443 -10.21 -23.70 8.32
N SER A 444 -9.95 -23.49 7.03
CA SER A 444 -10.72 -22.55 6.23
C SER A 444 -12.20 -22.96 6.15
N SER A 445 -13.10 -21.99 6.32
CA SER A 445 -14.55 -22.20 6.20
C SER A 445 -15.08 -21.51 4.96
N THR A 446 -16.01 -22.14 4.26
CA THR A 446 -16.75 -21.54 3.14
C THR A 446 -17.68 -20.41 3.58
N ASP A 447 -18.02 -20.36 4.87
CA ASP A 447 -18.87 -19.30 5.43
C ASP A 447 -18.10 -18.01 5.71
N CYS A 448 -16.77 -18.06 5.73
CA CYS A 448 -15.89 -16.92 5.97
C CYS A 448 -15.40 -16.30 4.67
N TYR A 449 -14.97 -15.04 4.74
CA TYR A 449 -14.31 -14.40 3.60
C TYR A 449 -12.94 -15.03 3.33
N ALA A 450 -12.68 -15.35 2.07
CA ALA A 450 -11.34 -15.56 1.55
C ALA A 450 -10.67 -14.20 1.31
N MET A 451 -9.59 -13.92 2.02
CA MET A 451 -8.81 -12.69 1.90
C MET A 451 -7.58 -12.95 1.04
N LEU A 452 -7.73 -12.73 -0.25
CA LEU A 452 -6.69 -13.01 -1.23
C LEU A 452 -5.79 -11.79 -1.42
N SER A 453 -4.52 -12.02 -1.73
CA SER A 453 -3.59 -10.96 -2.14
C SER A 453 -2.67 -11.46 -3.23
N GLN A 454 -2.18 -10.53 -4.06
CA GLN A 454 -1.12 -10.84 -5.02
C GLN A 454 0.17 -11.16 -4.26
N LEU A 455 0.98 -12.04 -4.84
CA LEU A 455 2.35 -12.24 -4.39
C LEU A 455 3.13 -10.96 -4.72
N GLU A 456 3.65 -10.26 -3.73
CA GLU A 456 4.70 -9.29 -4.01
C GLU A 456 6.02 -10.05 -4.11
N ALA A 457 6.70 -9.90 -5.25
CA ALA A 457 8.02 -10.46 -5.45
C ALA A 457 9.01 -9.69 -4.58
N ASN A 458 9.07 -10.03 -3.30
CA ASN A 458 10.06 -9.51 -2.38
C ASN A 458 11.39 -10.25 -2.55
N TYR A 459 12.49 -9.59 -2.19
CA TYR A 459 13.84 -10.13 -2.34
C TYR A 459 14.07 -11.40 -1.49
N VAL A 460 13.23 -11.64 -0.48
CA VAL A 460 13.22 -12.81 0.41
C VAL A 460 12.35 -13.96 -0.15
N GLY A 461 11.69 -13.74 -1.28
CA GLY A 461 10.73 -14.65 -1.90
C GLY A 461 9.37 -13.97 -2.12
N PRO A 462 8.45 -14.63 -2.84
CA PRO A 462 7.10 -14.11 -3.04
C PRO A 462 6.37 -14.06 -1.69
N THR A 463 6.13 -12.85 -1.17
CA THR A 463 5.36 -12.65 0.07
C THR A 463 3.96 -12.18 -0.26
N ARG A 464 2.96 -12.59 0.52
CA ARG A 464 1.59 -12.10 0.42
C ARG A 464 1.42 -10.92 1.36
N ASN A 465 1.06 -9.73 0.86
CA ASN A 465 0.97 -8.52 1.68
C ASN A 465 0.10 -8.68 2.92
N ILE A 466 -1.10 -9.24 2.74
CA ILE A 466 -2.02 -9.41 3.86
C ILE A 466 -1.55 -10.50 4.81
N PHE A 467 -0.93 -11.57 4.30
CA PHE A 467 -0.38 -12.62 5.15
C PHE A 467 0.76 -12.07 5.99
N GLN A 468 1.69 -11.33 5.38
CA GLN A 468 2.81 -10.73 6.09
C GLN A 468 2.33 -9.67 7.08
N LEU A 469 1.34 -8.85 6.72
CA LEU A 469 0.74 -7.91 7.67
C LEU A 469 0.09 -8.65 8.84
N LEU A 470 -0.83 -9.58 8.58
CA LEU A 470 -1.55 -10.33 9.61
C LEU A 470 -0.59 -11.14 10.48
N GLN A 471 0.47 -11.70 9.89
CA GLN A 471 1.52 -12.42 10.60
C GLN A 471 2.38 -11.48 11.44
N GLN A 472 2.79 -10.34 10.90
CA GLN A 472 3.58 -9.35 11.64
C GLN A 472 2.77 -8.73 12.76
N THR A 473 1.49 -8.40 12.54
CA THR A 473 0.60 -7.99 13.62
C THR A 473 0.49 -9.11 14.62
N TYR A 474 0.23 -10.35 14.21
CA TYR A 474 0.15 -11.49 15.13
C TYR A 474 1.41 -11.64 16.01
N TYR A 475 2.61 -11.62 15.42
CA TYR A 475 3.87 -11.78 16.17
C TYR A 475 4.26 -10.55 16.99
N ASN A 476 4.07 -9.35 16.45
CA ASN A 476 4.39 -8.11 17.17
C ASN A 476 3.37 -7.86 18.28
N ASP A 477 2.11 -8.20 18.06
CA ASP A 477 1.01 -8.08 19.01
C ASP A 477 1.04 -9.20 20.03
N GLU A 478 1.58 -10.39 19.73
CA GLU A 478 1.97 -11.32 20.80
C GLU A 478 2.86 -10.56 21.80
N ILE A 479 3.97 -9.97 21.34
CA ILE A 479 4.88 -9.25 22.23
C ILE A 479 4.22 -8.01 22.86
N ARG A 480 3.42 -7.23 22.12
CA ARG A 480 2.83 -5.96 22.58
C ARG A 480 1.57 -6.14 23.43
N VAL A 481 0.66 -7.03 23.06
CA VAL A 481 -0.54 -7.34 23.85
C VAL A 481 -0.13 -7.99 25.17
N PHE A 482 0.93 -8.81 25.18
CA PHE A 482 1.46 -9.35 26.44
C PHE A 482 2.10 -8.29 27.36
N THR A 483 2.46 -7.09 26.87
CA THR A 483 3.30 -6.16 27.65
C THR A 483 2.83 -4.71 27.76
N ILE A 484 1.95 -4.19 26.90
CA ILE A 484 1.79 -2.72 26.73
C ILE A 484 0.36 -2.20 26.89
N PHE A 485 -0.69 -2.96 26.53
CA PHE A 485 -2.05 -2.41 26.49
C PHE A 485 -2.97 -3.05 27.52
N GLU A 486 -3.22 -2.34 28.62
CA GLU A 486 -4.26 -2.70 29.60
C GLU A 486 -5.68 -2.59 29.00
N ASN A 487 -5.86 -1.84 27.91
CA ASN A 487 -7.15 -1.65 27.23
C ASN A 487 -6.96 -1.54 25.70
N PRO A 488 -7.00 -2.66 24.93
CA PRO A 488 -6.86 -2.62 23.49
C PRO A 488 -8.05 -1.90 22.82
N SER A 489 -7.76 -1.03 21.86
CA SER A 489 -8.82 -0.41 21.06
C SER A 489 -9.40 -1.41 20.05
N SER A 490 -10.59 -1.14 19.50
CA SER A 490 -11.15 -1.95 18.42
C SER A 490 -10.22 -2.07 17.20
N ARG A 491 -9.37 -1.04 16.96
CA ARG A 491 -8.35 -1.04 15.92
C ARG A 491 -7.20 -2.02 16.18
N ASP A 492 -6.89 -2.29 17.44
CA ASP A 492 -5.85 -3.23 17.84
C ASP A 492 -6.36 -4.68 17.78
N ILE A 493 -7.65 -4.89 18.07
CA ILE A 493 -8.28 -6.22 18.04
C ILE A 493 -8.61 -6.67 16.62
N LEU A 494 -8.98 -5.74 15.73
CA LEU A 494 -9.43 -6.08 14.37
C LEU A 494 -8.42 -6.92 13.57
N PRO A 495 -7.11 -6.59 13.49
CA PRO A 495 -6.12 -7.43 12.80
C PRO A 495 -6.04 -8.85 13.36
N ILE A 496 -6.20 -9.02 14.68
CA ILE A 496 -6.18 -10.33 15.35
C ILE A 496 -7.41 -11.16 14.94
N LEU A 497 -8.59 -10.53 14.87
CA LEU A 497 -9.81 -11.19 14.41
C LEU A 497 -9.73 -11.60 12.93
N LEU A 498 -9.14 -10.75 12.09
CA LEU A 498 -8.90 -11.07 10.68
C LEU A 498 -7.84 -12.15 10.49
N ALA A 499 -6.92 -12.32 11.45
CA ALA A 499 -5.94 -13.40 11.46
C ALA A 499 -6.54 -14.77 11.87
N ASN A 500 -7.87 -14.88 12.04
CA ASN A 500 -8.54 -16.14 12.32
C ASN A 500 -8.29 -17.15 11.16
N PRO A 501 -7.79 -18.36 11.44
CA PRO A 501 -7.51 -19.39 10.43
C PRO A 501 -8.76 -19.91 9.72
N LYS A 502 -9.97 -19.51 10.10
CA LYS A 502 -11.15 -19.77 9.26
C LYS A 502 -11.16 -18.95 7.97
N HIS A 503 -10.43 -17.83 7.95
CA HIS A 503 -10.18 -17.09 6.73
C HIS A 503 -9.22 -17.86 5.83
N ARG A 504 -9.57 -17.90 4.54
CA ARG A 504 -8.70 -18.48 3.52
C ARG A 504 -7.82 -17.37 2.94
N LEU A 505 -6.50 -17.52 3.06
CA LEU A 505 -5.51 -16.51 2.60
C LEU A 505 -4.83 -16.88 1.27
N SER A 506 -5.25 -17.99 0.65
CA SER A 506 -4.72 -18.56 -0.60
C SER A 506 -5.85 -18.84 -1.57
N PRO A 507 -5.71 -18.59 -2.87
CA PRO A 507 -6.67 -19.10 -3.83
C PRO A 507 -6.63 -20.64 -3.85
N LYS A 508 -7.73 -21.26 -4.27
CA LYS A 508 -7.87 -22.71 -4.48
C LYS A 508 -6.99 -23.13 -5.64
N GLY A 509 -6.46 -24.34 -5.57
CA GLY A 509 -5.67 -24.92 -6.66
C GLY A 509 -4.24 -24.38 -6.78
N VAL A 510 -3.74 -23.67 -5.77
CA VAL A 510 -2.30 -23.35 -5.70
C VAL A 510 -1.51 -24.65 -5.64
N ASN A 511 -0.34 -24.74 -6.27
CA ASN A 511 0.57 -25.88 -6.15
C ASN A 511 1.94 -25.37 -5.66
N LYS A 512 2.80 -26.21 -5.09
CA LYS A 512 4.15 -25.81 -4.64
C LYS A 512 5.02 -25.32 -5.80
N SER A 513 4.72 -25.77 -7.03
CA SER A 513 5.39 -25.37 -8.26
C SER A 513 4.77 -24.15 -8.96
N LEU A 514 3.83 -23.45 -8.32
CA LEU A 514 3.07 -22.40 -8.99
C LEU A 514 3.94 -21.17 -9.32
N THR A 515 3.82 -20.68 -10.55
CA THR A 515 4.48 -19.44 -10.96
C THR A 515 3.70 -18.22 -10.46
N TYR A 516 4.39 -17.06 -10.37
CA TYR A 516 3.77 -15.77 -10.02
C TYR A 516 2.53 -15.45 -10.87
N PHE A 517 2.62 -15.67 -12.19
CA PHE A 517 1.53 -15.38 -13.13
C PHE A 517 0.32 -16.25 -12.87
N THR A 518 0.53 -17.55 -12.65
CA THR A 518 -0.55 -18.49 -12.32
C THR A 518 -1.19 -18.14 -10.98
N HIS A 519 -0.43 -17.70 -9.96
CA HIS A 519 -1.02 -17.27 -8.68
C HIS A 519 -1.94 -16.07 -8.88
N ARG A 520 -1.48 -15.08 -9.65
CA ARG A 520 -2.25 -13.88 -9.96
C ARG A 520 -3.55 -14.21 -10.71
N GLU A 521 -3.48 -15.13 -11.68
CA GLU A 521 -4.64 -15.62 -12.43
C GLU A 521 -5.65 -16.30 -11.50
N LEU A 522 -5.20 -17.17 -10.58
CA LEU A 522 -6.08 -17.82 -9.60
C LEU A 522 -6.72 -16.82 -8.62
N VAL A 523 -5.97 -15.82 -8.16
CA VAL A 523 -6.53 -14.73 -7.32
C VAL A 523 -7.60 -13.96 -8.08
N GLU A 524 -7.35 -13.65 -9.35
CA GLU A 524 -8.31 -12.95 -10.21
C GLU A 524 -9.58 -13.79 -10.40
N LEU A 525 -9.45 -15.06 -10.80
CA LEU A 525 -10.58 -15.98 -11.01
C LEU A 525 -11.52 -16.06 -9.80
N GLU A 526 -10.96 -16.12 -8.59
CA GLU A 526 -11.78 -16.15 -7.38
C GLU A 526 -12.33 -14.79 -6.96
N THR A 527 -11.61 -13.70 -7.26
CA THR A 527 -12.07 -12.34 -6.93
C THR A 527 -13.24 -11.93 -7.81
N VAL A 528 -13.27 -12.38 -9.07
CA VAL A 528 -14.36 -12.09 -10.02
C VAL A 528 -15.57 -13.00 -9.83
N ASP A 529 -15.43 -14.08 -9.06
CA ASP A 529 -16.54 -14.93 -8.64
C ASP A 529 -17.30 -14.29 -7.46
N CYS A 530 -18.22 -13.39 -7.80
CA CYS A 530 -19.07 -12.68 -6.85
C CYS A 530 -20.08 -13.58 -6.11
N THR A 531 -20.15 -14.88 -6.42
CA THR A 531 -20.98 -15.83 -5.66
C THR A 531 -20.31 -16.29 -4.38
N GLN A 532 -18.97 -16.25 -4.35
CA GLN A 532 -18.18 -16.61 -3.18
C GLN A 532 -17.83 -15.38 -2.36
N LYS A 533 -17.72 -15.57 -1.04
CA LYS A 533 -17.22 -14.55 -0.10
C LYS A 533 -15.72 -14.35 -0.32
N THR A 534 -15.34 -13.65 -1.38
CA THR A 534 -13.94 -13.36 -1.69
C THR A 534 -13.70 -11.86 -1.64
N VAL A 535 -12.60 -11.48 -1.00
CA VAL A 535 -12.08 -10.11 -1.04
C VAL A 535 -10.62 -10.12 -1.47
N PHE A 536 -10.28 -9.22 -2.36
CA PHE A 536 -8.91 -8.95 -2.76
C PHE A 536 -8.35 -7.83 -1.87
N VAL A 537 -7.33 -8.14 -1.08
CA VAL A 537 -6.70 -7.23 -0.12
C VAL A 537 -5.34 -6.81 -0.67
N ALA A 538 -5.12 -5.50 -0.75
CA ALA A 538 -3.86 -4.95 -1.24
C ALA A 538 -3.60 -3.56 -0.66
N ARG A 539 -2.42 -3.03 -0.98
CA ARG A 539 -2.06 -1.63 -0.76
C ARG A 539 -2.96 -0.73 -1.62
N SER A 540 -3.30 0.47 -1.17
CA SER A 540 -4.26 1.37 -1.81
C SER A 540 -3.88 1.74 -3.25
N ASP A 541 -2.59 1.94 -3.51
CA ASP A 541 -1.99 2.17 -4.83
C ASP A 541 -2.25 0.98 -5.77
N LEU A 542 -1.93 -0.24 -5.34
CA LEU A 542 -2.16 -1.46 -6.10
C LEU A 542 -3.65 -1.77 -6.28
N LEU A 543 -4.45 -1.54 -5.23
CA LEU A 543 -5.87 -1.82 -5.23
C LEU A 543 -6.62 -0.94 -6.22
N ASN A 544 -6.23 0.33 -6.37
CA ASN A 544 -6.84 1.24 -7.35
C ASN A 544 -6.63 0.74 -8.78
N ILE A 545 -5.42 0.28 -9.08
CA ILE A 545 -5.06 -0.19 -10.41
C ILE A 545 -5.71 -1.54 -10.69
N GLU A 546 -5.78 -2.42 -9.69
CA GLU A 546 -6.53 -3.66 -9.78
C GLU A 546 -8.03 -3.39 -9.97
N PHE A 547 -8.60 -2.42 -9.24
CA PHE A 547 -10.00 -2.01 -9.38
C PHE A 547 -10.31 -1.50 -10.78
N GLU A 548 -9.45 -0.63 -11.34
CA GLU A 548 -9.61 -0.12 -12.71
C GLU A 548 -9.51 -1.25 -13.73
N PHE A 549 -8.52 -2.14 -13.58
CA PHE A 549 -8.36 -3.31 -14.44
C PHE A 549 -9.59 -4.23 -14.37
N LEU A 550 -10.04 -4.63 -13.18
CA LEU A 550 -11.19 -5.53 -13.03
C LEU A 550 -12.50 -4.86 -13.50
N SER A 551 -12.70 -3.57 -13.23
CA SER A 551 -13.90 -2.86 -13.69
C SER A 551 -13.96 -2.76 -15.20
N LYS A 552 -12.80 -2.59 -15.86
CA LYS A 552 -12.69 -2.56 -17.33
C LYS A 552 -12.83 -3.94 -17.94
N SER A 553 -12.18 -4.95 -17.37
CA SER A 553 -12.18 -6.33 -17.87
C SER A 553 -13.50 -7.06 -17.62
N TYR A 554 -14.22 -6.68 -16.55
CA TYR A 554 -15.46 -7.34 -16.12
C TYR A 554 -16.59 -6.31 -15.88
N PRO A 555 -17.05 -5.60 -16.93
CA PRO A 555 -17.96 -4.45 -16.80
C PRO A 555 -19.34 -4.79 -16.21
N ARG A 556 -19.71 -6.07 -16.16
CA ARG A 556 -20.97 -6.54 -15.55
C ARG A 556 -20.85 -6.85 -14.07
N LYS A 557 -19.64 -6.90 -13.52
CA LYS A 557 -19.41 -7.13 -12.09
C LYS A 557 -19.26 -5.77 -11.43
N LEU A 558 -20.10 -5.51 -10.42
CA LEU A 558 -19.99 -4.29 -9.63
C LEU A 558 -19.00 -4.52 -8.50
N PHE A 559 -17.76 -4.09 -8.73
CA PHE A 559 -16.75 -4.09 -7.69
C PHE A 559 -16.95 -2.92 -6.72
N LYS A 560 -16.75 -3.18 -5.44
CA LYS A 560 -16.75 -2.18 -4.36
C LYS A 560 -15.41 -2.19 -3.66
N LYS A 561 -14.89 -1.00 -3.40
CA LYS A 561 -13.69 -0.76 -2.61
C LYS A 561 -14.08 -0.49 -1.16
N SER A 562 -13.27 -0.96 -0.21
CA SER A 562 -13.48 -0.68 1.21
C SER A 562 -13.41 0.82 1.50
N VAL A 563 -14.32 1.31 2.34
CA VAL A 563 -14.35 2.72 2.78
C VAL A 563 -13.19 2.99 3.73
N ASN A 564 -12.95 2.05 4.64
CA ASN A 564 -11.89 2.14 5.64
C ASN A 564 -10.65 1.34 5.23
N SER A 565 -9.49 1.80 5.69
CA SER A 565 -8.23 1.06 5.60
C SER A 565 -7.97 0.30 6.90
N LEU A 566 -7.47 -0.94 6.81
CA LEU A 566 -7.09 -1.74 7.98
C LEU A 566 -5.93 -1.12 8.75
N SER A 567 -4.94 -0.63 8.02
CA SER A 567 -3.76 0.02 8.58
C SER A 567 -3.31 1.14 7.65
N THR A 568 -2.77 2.19 8.26
CA THR A 568 -2.13 3.32 7.59
C THR A 568 -0.67 3.30 8.00
N VAL A 569 0.20 3.04 7.03
CA VAL A 569 1.65 2.98 7.22
C VAL A 569 2.28 4.08 6.40
N MET A 570 3.06 4.95 7.04
CA MET A 570 3.85 5.93 6.30
C MET A 570 5.01 5.20 5.63
N ILE A 571 5.17 5.36 4.32
CA ILE A 571 6.34 4.88 3.60
C ILE A 571 7.21 6.10 3.32
N GLY A 572 8.50 5.96 3.57
CA GLY A 572 9.45 7.02 3.35
C GLY A 572 10.86 6.52 3.13
N TRP A 573 11.71 7.47 2.78
CA TRP A 573 13.15 7.26 2.62
C TRP A 573 13.85 7.72 3.89
N PHE A 574 14.81 6.92 4.34
CA PHE A 574 15.65 7.24 5.49
C PHE A 574 17.03 7.66 5.00
N PHE A 575 17.46 8.85 5.41
CA PHE A 575 18.79 9.37 5.09
C PHE A 575 19.65 9.29 6.35
N ASP A 576 20.71 8.48 6.31
CA ASP A 576 21.66 8.29 7.41
C ASP A 576 22.72 9.41 7.43
N VAL A 577 22.29 10.64 7.21
CA VAL A 577 23.15 11.82 7.04
C VAL A 577 22.66 12.93 7.98
N MET A 578 23.58 13.68 8.58
CA MET A 578 23.23 14.86 9.39
C MET A 578 22.28 15.79 8.60
N GLU A 579 21.28 16.36 9.29
CA GLU A 579 20.11 17.16 8.82
C GLU A 579 20.38 18.29 7.78
N ALA A 580 21.61 18.47 7.31
CA ALA A 580 22.04 19.51 6.38
C ALA A 580 22.40 19.00 4.96
N SER A 581 22.21 17.71 4.65
CA SER A 581 22.58 17.20 3.33
C SER A 581 21.77 17.85 2.20
N GLN A 582 22.43 18.31 1.13
CA GLN A 582 21.72 18.80 -0.07
C GLN A 582 20.93 17.67 -0.75
N ILE A 583 21.29 16.41 -0.52
CA ILE A 583 20.64 15.23 -1.08
C ILE A 583 19.24 15.06 -0.48
N SER A 584 19.11 15.05 0.85
CA SER A 584 17.80 14.92 1.52
C SER A 584 16.88 16.09 1.15
N LYS A 585 17.39 17.33 1.12
CA LYS A 585 16.63 18.51 0.66
C LYS A 585 16.15 18.38 -0.79
N ASN A 586 17.03 18.01 -1.72
CA ASN A 586 16.65 17.83 -3.13
C ASN A 586 15.67 16.67 -3.32
N PHE A 587 15.83 15.58 -2.57
CA PHE A 587 14.90 14.45 -2.60
C PHE A 587 13.52 14.82 -2.04
N ARG A 588 13.49 15.58 -0.94
CA ARG A 588 12.26 16.13 -0.37
C ARG A 588 11.52 16.98 -1.41
N LEU A 589 12.20 17.91 -2.06
CA LEU A 589 11.63 18.73 -3.14
C LEU A 589 11.09 17.87 -4.29
N LEU A 590 11.80 16.80 -4.67
CA LEU A 590 11.35 15.88 -5.71
C LEU A 590 10.10 15.10 -5.30
N SER A 591 10.01 14.66 -4.04
CA SER A 591 8.82 14.00 -3.49
C SER A 591 7.64 14.96 -3.38
N GLU A 592 7.84 16.12 -2.76
CA GLU A 592 6.81 17.15 -2.55
C GLU A 592 6.29 17.74 -3.87
N SER A 593 7.10 17.74 -4.94
CA SER A 593 6.65 18.14 -6.28
C SER A 593 5.66 17.17 -6.93
N GLY A 594 5.42 15.99 -6.34
CA GLY A 594 4.54 14.95 -6.87
C GLY A 594 5.15 14.08 -7.97
N ILE A 595 6.37 14.38 -8.43
CA ILE A 595 7.05 13.62 -9.48
C ILE A 595 7.31 12.17 -9.02
N TYR A 596 7.70 11.97 -7.74
CA TYR A 596 7.86 10.63 -7.16
C TYR A 596 6.56 9.81 -7.20
N GLY A 597 5.44 10.43 -6.81
CA GLY A 597 4.12 9.79 -6.83
C GLY A 597 3.68 9.42 -8.24
N TRP A 598 3.83 10.35 -9.20
CA TRP A 598 3.51 10.10 -10.60
C TRP A 598 4.33 8.94 -11.20
N MET A 599 5.64 8.90 -10.95
CA MET A 599 6.49 7.80 -11.43
C MET A 599 6.09 6.44 -10.83
N THR A 600 5.75 6.42 -9.55
CA THR A 600 5.28 5.21 -8.88
C THR A 600 3.97 4.73 -9.51
N GLN A 601 3.04 5.63 -9.78
CA GLN A 601 1.78 5.31 -10.45
C GLN A 601 1.99 4.76 -11.86
N GLU A 602 2.83 5.41 -12.68
CA GLU A 602 3.13 4.98 -14.05
C GLU A 602 3.77 3.58 -14.07
N MET A 603 4.69 3.33 -13.14
CA MET A 603 5.31 2.02 -12.96
C MET A 603 4.27 0.94 -12.66
N LEU A 604 3.33 1.21 -11.75
CA LEU A 604 2.30 0.24 -11.40
C LEU A 604 1.28 0.03 -12.54
N VAL A 605 0.91 1.08 -13.29
CA VAL A 605 0.07 0.97 -14.49
C VAL A 605 0.77 0.09 -15.54
N SER A 606 2.09 0.24 -15.70
CA SER A 606 2.87 -0.54 -16.66
C SER A 606 2.83 -2.06 -16.40
N LEU A 607 2.66 -2.48 -15.14
CA LEU A 607 2.52 -3.89 -14.77
C LEU A 607 1.21 -4.51 -15.29
N ASN A 608 0.24 -3.68 -15.69
CA ASN A 608 -1.09 -4.11 -16.14
C ASN A 608 -1.35 -3.88 -17.63
N LEU A 609 -0.49 -3.14 -18.34
CA LEU A 609 -0.70 -2.80 -19.76
C LEU A 609 -0.87 -4.03 -20.68
N ASN A 610 -0.16 -5.11 -20.38
CA ASN A 610 -0.19 -6.35 -21.18
C ASN A 610 -0.97 -7.49 -20.49
N ARG A 611 -1.70 -7.19 -19.41
CA ARG A 611 -2.46 -8.21 -18.69
C ARG A 611 -3.76 -8.51 -19.44
N THR A 612 -4.01 -9.79 -19.70
CA THR A 612 -5.30 -10.29 -20.17
C THR A 612 -6.17 -10.70 -18.99
N ALA A 613 -7.49 -10.58 -19.14
CA ALA A 613 -8.44 -11.08 -18.14
C ALA A 613 -8.26 -12.59 -17.95
N ALA A 614 -8.27 -13.05 -16.70
CA ALA A 614 -8.16 -14.48 -16.37
C ALA A 614 -9.39 -15.28 -16.83
N LEU A 615 -10.57 -14.66 -16.81
CA LEU A 615 -11.80 -15.27 -17.32
C LEU A 615 -12.21 -14.57 -18.63
N ASN A 616 -12.22 -15.33 -19.72
CA ASN A 616 -12.87 -14.90 -20.96
C ASN A 616 -14.38 -14.98 -20.72
N ILE A 617 -14.99 -13.88 -20.29
CA ILE A 617 -16.45 -13.78 -20.26
C ILE A 617 -16.91 -13.68 -21.72
N GLU A 618 -17.20 -14.84 -22.33
CA GLU A 618 -18.08 -14.88 -23.49
C GLU A 618 -19.33 -14.08 -23.13
N GLN A 619 -19.76 -13.19 -24.02
CA GLN A 619 -20.82 -12.21 -23.77
C GLN A 619 -22.10 -12.88 -23.23
N GLU A 620 -22.21 -13.05 -21.91
CA GLU A 620 -23.48 -13.43 -21.28
C GLU A 620 -24.48 -12.30 -21.54
N ASN A 621 -25.50 -12.45 -22.37
CA ASN A 621 -26.34 -11.36 -22.88
C ASN A 621 -27.19 -10.58 -21.84
N GLY A 622 -26.79 -10.51 -20.56
CA GLY A 622 -27.39 -9.68 -19.53
C GLY A 622 -27.13 -8.19 -19.76
N ALA A 623 -28.23 -7.43 -19.89
CA ALA A 623 -28.22 -5.98 -19.98
C ALA A 623 -27.81 -5.33 -18.65
N VAL A 624 -27.02 -4.25 -18.72
CA VAL A 624 -26.68 -3.42 -17.56
C VAL A 624 -27.90 -2.57 -17.18
N PRO A 625 -28.31 -2.50 -15.91
CA PRO A 625 -29.47 -1.69 -15.51
C PRO A 625 -29.24 -0.21 -15.83
N MET A 626 -30.19 0.40 -16.56
CA MET A 626 -30.18 1.84 -16.86
C MET A 626 -30.52 2.65 -15.61
N ARG A 627 -29.63 3.55 -15.18
CA ARG A 627 -29.93 4.55 -14.14
C ARG A 627 -30.78 5.68 -14.73
N MET A 628 -32.05 5.79 -14.30
CA MET A 628 -33.04 6.74 -14.82
C MET A 628 -32.92 8.17 -14.25
N GLY A 629 -31.72 8.61 -13.88
CA GLY A 629 -31.50 9.87 -13.15
C GLY A 629 -31.89 11.16 -13.88
N GLY A 630 -32.04 11.14 -15.22
CA GLY A 630 -32.31 12.33 -16.03
C GLY A 630 -33.75 12.51 -16.54
N ASN A 631 -34.57 11.46 -16.61
CA ASN A 631 -35.88 11.52 -17.30
C ASN A 631 -37.07 11.79 -16.37
N ILE A 632 -36.84 11.80 -15.06
CA ILE A 632 -37.90 12.05 -14.06
C ILE A 632 -38.34 13.52 -14.08
N ASP A 633 -37.43 14.45 -14.38
CA ASP A 633 -37.73 15.89 -14.36
C ASP A 633 -38.73 16.29 -15.45
N THR A 634 -38.64 15.70 -16.65
CA THR A 634 -39.60 15.92 -17.74
C THR A 634 -41.03 15.53 -17.36
N LEU A 635 -41.18 14.54 -16.48
CA LEU A 635 -42.46 14.00 -16.04
C LEU A 635 -43.17 14.97 -15.09
N PHE A 636 -42.41 15.57 -14.16
CA PHE A 636 -42.92 16.62 -13.27
C PHE A 636 -43.33 17.89 -14.02
N ILE A 637 -42.59 18.26 -15.07
CA ILE A 637 -42.93 19.42 -15.91
C ILE A 637 -44.26 19.19 -16.63
N LEU A 638 -44.46 18.01 -17.23
CA LEU A 638 -45.73 17.65 -17.88
C LEU A 638 -46.91 17.60 -16.90
N PHE A 639 -46.71 17.04 -15.70
CA PHE A 639 -47.75 17.00 -14.68
C PHE A 639 -48.09 18.40 -14.15
N GLY A 640 -47.09 19.23 -13.86
CA GLY A 640 -47.31 20.59 -13.36
C GLY A 640 -48.02 21.49 -14.37
N THR A 641 -47.67 21.40 -15.66
CA THR A 641 -48.31 22.17 -16.73
C THR A 641 -49.76 21.74 -16.94
N THR A 642 -50.05 20.44 -17.01
CA THR A 642 -51.42 19.93 -17.17
C THR A 642 -52.32 20.27 -15.98
N LEU A 643 -51.81 20.14 -14.75
CA LEU A 643 -52.53 20.55 -13.53
C LEU A 643 -52.80 22.06 -13.52
N GLY A 644 -51.80 22.87 -13.88
CA GLY A 644 -51.95 24.32 -14.00
C GLY A 644 -53.06 24.72 -14.98
N CYS A 645 -53.08 24.10 -16.16
CA CYS A 645 -54.16 24.30 -17.14
C CYS A 645 -55.54 23.90 -16.59
N ALA A 646 -55.65 22.78 -15.86
CA ALA A 646 -56.91 22.35 -15.26
C ALA A 646 -57.43 23.34 -14.20
N VAL A 647 -56.55 23.85 -13.34
CA VAL A 647 -56.89 24.87 -12.33
C VAL A 647 -57.33 26.17 -12.98
N LEU A 648 -56.66 26.61 -14.05
CA LEU A 648 -57.04 27.81 -14.81
C LEU A 648 -58.42 27.65 -15.46
N CYS A 649 -58.68 26.55 -16.15
CA CYS A 649 -59.98 26.25 -16.75
C CYS A 649 -61.09 26.19 -15.68
N GLY A 650 -60.82 25.51 -14.56
CA GLY A 650 -61.74 25.46 -13.43
C GLY A 650 -62.03 26.84 -12.84
N GLY A 651 -61.02 27.70 -12.72
CA GLY A 651 -61.18 29.09 -12.30
C GLY A 651 -62.07 29.90 -13.24
N VAL A 652 -61.93 29.70 -14.56
CA VAL A 652 -62.77 30.37 -15.57
C VAL A 652 -64.22 29.91 -15.51
N GLU A 653 -64.49 28.61 -15.38
CA GLU A 653 -65.85 28.08 -15.24
C GLU A 653 -66.50 28.48 -13.92
N CYS A 654 -65.74 28.40 -12.82
CA CYS A 654 -66.20 28.76 -11.49
C CYS A 654 -66.23 30.27 -11.26
N ARG A 655 -65.81 31.12 -12.20
CA ARG A 655 -65.72 32.58 -11.98
C ARG A 655 -67.03 33.20 -11.53
N ARG A 656 -68.18 32.72 -12.04
CA ARG A 656 -69.50 33.20 -11.64
C ARG A 656 -69.83 32.79 -10.20
N TYR A 657 -69.49 31.57 -9.82
CA TYR A 657 -69.69 31.07 -8.46
C TYR A 657 -68.74 31.72 -7.45
N PHE A 658 -67.47 31.92 -7.82
CA PHE A 658 -66.51 32.65 -7.00
C PHE A 658 -66.95 34.09 -6.81
N TYR A 659 -67.39 34.74 -7.88
CA TYR A 659 -67.94 36.08 -7.80
C TYR A 659 -69.15 36.13 -6.86
N ASP A 660 -70.11 35.21 -7.00
CA ASP A 660 -71.27 35.12 -6.11
C ASP A 660 -70.88 34.81 -4.66
N LEU A 661 -69.90 33.94 -4.43
CA LEU A 661 -69.39 33.61 -3.10
C LEU A 661 -68.70 34.82 -2.45
N VAL A 662 -67.83 35.51 -3.18
CA VAL A 662 -67.16 36.74 -2.73
C VAL A 662 -68.17 37.85 -2.46
N VAL A 663 -69.19 37.99 -3.32
CA VAL A 663 -70.29 38.93 -3.11
C VAL A 663 -71.07 38.55 -1.84
N ARG A 664 -71.51 37.30 -1.69
CA ARG A 664 -72.25 36.85 -0.49
C ARG A 664 -71.45 36.98 0.79
N THR A 665 -70.18 36.57 0.79
CA THR A 665 -69.29 36.71 1.95
C THR A 665 -69.00 38.16 2.27
N SER A 666 -68.75 39.02 1.28
CA SER A 666 -68.58 40.46 1.51
C SER A 666 -69.86 41.12 2.05
N PHE A 667 -71.04 40.69 1.62
CA PHE A 667 -72.32 41.11 2.19
C PHE A 667 -72.49 40.64 3.64
N LEU A 668 -72.17 39.39 3.95
CA LEU A 668 -72.21 38.86 5.32
C LEU A 668 -71.24 39.60 6.24
N ILE A 669 -70.00 39.84 5.79
CA ILE A 669 -68.99 40.60 6.53
C ILE A 669 -69.47 42.04 6.75
N ARG A 670 -69.96 42.72 5.71
CA ARG A 670 -70.53 44.08 5.83
C ARG A 670 -71.71 44.12 6.80
N GLY A 671 -72.58 43.11 6.77
CA GLY A 671 -73.69 42.97 7.71
C GLY A 671 -73.22 42.84 9.17
N LYS A 672 -72.25 41.96 9.41
CA LYS A 672 -71.67 41.74 10.75
C LYS A 672 -70.91 42.97 11.25
N VAL A 673 -70.15 43.64 10.39
CA VAL A 673 -69.45 44.90 10.70
C VAL A 673 -70.45 46.02 11.03
N ARG A 674 -71.55 46.15 10.28
CA ARG A 674 -72.62 47.13 10.60
C ARG A 674 -73.27 46.83 11.95
N GLN A 675 -73.56 45.56 12.27
CA GLN A 675 -74.08 45.17 13.58
C GLN A 675 -73.10 45.55 14.71
N LEU A 676 -71.80 45.27 14.54
CA LEU A 676 -70.77 45.60 15.53
C LEU A 676 -70.60 47.12 15.72
N LEU A 677 -70.62 47.90 14.63
CA LEU A 677 -70.55 49.36 14.68
C LEU A 677 -71.81 49.97 15.29
N GLY A 678 -73.00 49.42 15.00
CA GLY A 678 -74.26 49.82 15.63
C GLY A 678 -74.28 49.56 17.13
N ARG A 679 -73.76 48.41 17.58
CA ARG A 679 -73.57 48.13 19.02
C ARG A 679 -72.64 49.16 19.66
N ARG A 680 -71.47 49.45 19.07
CA ARG A 680 -70.55 50.48 19.58
C ARG A 680 -71.17 51.87 19.68
N LYS A 681 -72.00 52.29 18.71
CA LYS A 681 -72.72 53.57 18.77
C LYS A 681 -73.74 53.61 19.91
N LYS A 682 -74.52 52.54 20.11
CA LYS A 682 -75.45 52.43 21.26
C LYS A 682 -74.70 52.49 22.60
N THR A 683 -73.57 51.79 22.73
CA THR A 683 -72.77 51.83 23.96
C THR A 683 -72.15 53.21 24.21
N LYS A 684 -71.74 53.95 23.17
CA LYS A 684 -71.27 55.33 23.31
C LYS A 684 -72.41 56.29 23.68
N ALA A 685 -73.59 56.16 23.08
CA ALA A 685 -74.75 56.99 23.41
C ALA A 685 -75.22 56.79 24.86
N GLN A 686 -75.27 55.54 25.34
CA GLN A 686 -75.60 55.25 26.75
C GLN A 686 -74.58 55.82 27.74
N ARG A 687 -73.30 55.96 27.36
CA ARG A 687 -72.28 56.62 28.20
C ARG A 687 -72.36 58.15 28.20
N LEU A 688 -72.96 58.77 27.18
CA LEU A 688 -73.12 60.23 27.09
C LEU A 688 -74.40 60.74 27.75
N VAL A 689 -75.41 59.88 27.93
CA VAL A 689 -76.66 60.21 28.67
C VAL A 689 -76.52 59.94 30.17
N GLY A 690 -75.51 59.16 30.58
CA GLY A 690 -75.20 58.88 31.99
C GLY A 690 -74.11 59.79 32.60
N ARG A 691 -73.73 60.86 31.90
CA ARG A 691 -72.90 61.98 32.38
C ARG A 691 -73.73 63.24 32.24
#